data_AF-A0A6H1UHJ6-F1
#
_entry.id   AF-A0A6H1UHJ6-F1
#
_cell.length_a   1.000
_cell.length_b   1.000
_cell.length_c   1.000
_cell.angle_alpha   90.00
_cell.angle_beta   90.00
_cell.angle_gamma   90.00
#
_symmetry.space_group_name_H-M   'P 1'
#
loop_
_entity.id
_entity.type
_entity.pdbx_description
1 polymer ?
#
loop_
_entity_poly.entity_id
_entity_poly.type
_entity_poly.pdbx_seq_one_letter_code
_entity_poly.pdbx_strand_id
1 'polypeptide(L)'
;MNSGKLTALVLPLLLGLTACGNDDAEIPTQSNTPAADQNPAWSYIETPEIDFSSYDSTLKGTVEVTVGRVVDNVQPWLTAGMLRHAMVGQGYADNLLYENEAGEEVSYDANGDGNVNIRDATDAGVSNTEIGPIYDVDMEQMKAWLATNPDGLGAGTSRPDIFVDGHYNVFDLLRYVVGTRDDMRWEGGVENIIKPADSEYDTYEFHISWDRNGDGDFSECIDEDLDDICTEGVDTDADGEYFDSEHWHFGFIQSRGENRMYGGLRHDYNYKRMDQFWLREAQQIRFLPHDEVLTNRRHWVWKQEQERLANNDGKYVVPYILHAGSRDMGIQEFLLRADAPEIKEMDVEVKAWNLRSDVFQPGVITSMDVWLSLAEARDLDFRFTWWRVLSSGAIVNNFALMHDPWSGPYDGWIAANPYQGELAAAEDFAMIPTPRCDFKHDGTPTEKNEGEIDDEICQREFQSFLGIGGNNLGEVAGANIIRYPPEYMALIALQSEELFYIDDIILNEDKVVEVRLAENELQRYGMDGVYDFDKFPEGEGIEVVTETATLRPLEMATTESKIGNAPIVDETHFGWKIADCSQCHNDEKNSLGHGGQSWPTNTTDGFDNIQPYYCATCHGNNGAPEAHNRSARCFWCHNTYNDDGGMLMKNHGDASLAKFVPAEENVSNLRTASTHPQYTDRDTKLAQQTKLYEDMWFSSHNSDYSLSKTFPDPYACGTCHGFQREIDK
;
A
#
# COMPACT_ATOMS: atom_id res chain seq x y z
N MET A 1 73.01 -0.76 3.62
CA MET A 1 74.23 -1.37 3.05
C MET A 1 73.83 -2.66 2.34
N ASN A 2 74.17 -2.76 1.05
CA ASN A 2 74.24 -3.94 0.14
C ASN A 2 73.07 -4.93 0.15
N SER A 3 72.15 -4.88 -0.81
CA SER A 3 72.23 -5.32 -2.23
C SER A 3 72.15 -6.84 -2.42
N GLY A 4 71.02 -7.28 -2.99
CA GLY A 4 70.84 -8.61 -3.56
C GLY A 4 69.81 -8.53 -4.68
N LYS A 5 70.30 -8.52 -5.93
CA LYS A 5 69.53 -8.52 -7.18
C LYS A 5 68.78 -9.85 -7.34
N LEU A 6 67.57 -9.81 -7.89
CA LEU A 6 67.01 -10.94 -8.62
C LEU A 6 66.38 -10.49 -9.93
N THR A 7 66.49 -11.38 -10.88
CA THR A 7 66.68 -11.14 -12.30
C THR A 7 65.35 -11.25 -13.04
N ALA A 8 65.19 -10.40 -14.06
CA ALA A 8 64.10 -10.45 -15.03
C ALA A 8 64.03 -11.81 -15.75
N LEU A 9 62.81 -12.32 -15.91
CA LEU A 9 62.46 -13.26 -16.98
C LEU A 9 61.31 -12.65 -17.78
N VAL A 10 61.66 -12.09 -18.94
CA VAL A 10 60.75 -11.69 -19.99
C VAL A 10 60.64 -12.88 -20.93
N LEU A 11 59.44 -13.41 -21.13
CA LEU A 11 59.11 -14.30 -22.26
C LEU A 11 58.02 -13.64 -23.11
N PRO A 12 58.12 -13.71 -24.45
CA PRO A 12 57.27 -12.96 -25.36
C PRO A 12 56.02 -13.78 -25.73
N LEU A 13 54.85 -13.15 -25.71
CA LEU A 13 53.67 -13.66 -26.40
C LEU A 13 53.38 -12.73 -27.58
N LEU A 14 53.69 -13.23 -28.76
CA LEU A 14 53.37 -12.67 -30.06
C LEU A 14 52.42 -13.65 -30.74
N LEU A 15 51.38 -13.08 -31.37
CA LEU A 15 50.49 -13.62 -32.41
C LEU A 15 49.20 -14.30 -31.94
N GLY A 16 48.09 -13.63 -32.26
CA GLY A 16 46.73 -14.17 -32.23
C GLY A 16 45.64 -13.17 -32.60
N LEU A 17 45.92 -12.16 -33.44
CA LEU A 17 44.87 -11.37 -34.09
C LEU A 17 44.24 -12.22 -35.19
N THR A 18 43.12 -12.89 -34.89
CA THR A 18 42.14 -13.36 -35.87
C THR A 18 40.77 -13.52 -35.23
N ALA A 19 39.77 -12.98 -35.92
CA ALA A 19 38.32 -13.23 -35.83
C ALA A 19 37.54 -12.42 -34.78
N CYS A 20 36.88 -11.38 -35.28
CA CYS A 20 35.54 -10.99 -34.87
C CYS A 20 34.66 -12.25 -34.81
N GLY A 21 34.26 -12.65 -33.60
CA GLY A 21 33.15 -13.57 -33.42
C GLY A 21 31.87 -12.82 -33.78
N ASN A 22 31.12 -13.39 -34.71
CA ASN A 22 29.74 -13.00 -34.97
C ASN A 22 28.92 -13.61 -33.83
N ASP A 23 28.56 -12.81 -32.84
CA ASP A 23 27.60 -13.22 -31.80
C ASP A 23 26.18 -13.16 -32.41
N ASP A 24 25.91 -14.03 -33.38
CA ASP A 24 24.54 -14.46 -33.72
C ASP A 24 24.08 -15.45 -32.64
N ALA A 25 24.06 -15.02 -31.38
CA ALA A 25 23.23 -15.68 -30.39
C ALA A 25 21.79 -15.43 -30.84
N GLU A 26 21.15 -16.42 -31.46
CA GLU A 26 19.72 -16.42 -31.72
C GLU A 26 19.03 -16.02 -30.42
N ILE A 27 18.54 -14.78 -30.38
CA ILE A 27 17.57 -14.34 -29.37
C ILE A 27 16.48 -15.41 -29.42
N PRO A 28 16.10 -16.03 -28.29
CA PRO A 28 15.01 -17.00 -28.30
C PRO A 28 13.81 -16.31 -28.92
N THR A 29 13.47 -16.67 -30.16
CA THR A 29 12.20 -16.27 -30.74
C THR A 29 11.16 -16.83 -29.79
N GLN A 30 10.45 -15.96 -29.07
CA GLN A 30 9.29 -16.36 -28.30
C GLN A 30 8.44 -17.23 -29.21
N SER A 31 8.35 -18.51 -28.85
CA SER A 31 7.57 -19.47 -29.60
C SER A 31 6.14 -18.97 -29.54
N ASN A 32 5.63 -18.46 -30.67
CA ASN A 32 4.20 -18.30 -30.92
C ASN A 32 3.54 -19.68 -31.05
N THR A 33 3.74 -20.54 -30.03
CA THR A 33 2.86 -21.65 -29.77
C THR A 33 1.47 -21.04 -29.61
N PRO A 34 0.42 -21.55 -30.28
CA PRO A 34 -0.94 -21.08 -30.05
C PRO A 34 -1.15 -21.06 -28.53
N ALA A 35 -1.34 -19.86 -27.98
CA ALA A 35 -1.50 -19.69 -26.54
C ALA A 35 -2.58 -20.68 -26.10
N ALA A 36 -2.31 -21.44 -25.04
CA ALA A 36 -3.40 -22.04 -24.28
C ALA A 36 -4.45 -20.93 -24.05
N ASP A 37 -5.75 -21.26 -24.07
CA ASP A 37 -6.84 -20.28 -23.95
C ASP A 37 -6.53 -19.32 -22.79
N GLN A 38 -6.02 -18.13 -23.14
CA GLN A 38 -5.50 -17.16 -22.19
C GLN A 38 -6.66 -16.74 -21.29
N ASN A 39 -6.44 -16.63 -19.98
CA ASN A 39 -7.50 -16.18 -19.09
C ASN A 39 -8.03 -14.82 -19.60
N PRO A 40 -9.33 -14.69 -19.91
CA PRO A 40 -9.87 -13.48 -20.52
C PRO A 40 -9.71 -12.23 -19.65
N ALA A 41 -9.49 -12.38 -18.33
CA ALA A 41 -9.14 -11.29 -17.44
C ALA A 41 -7.88 -10.53 -17.88
N TRP A 42 -6.91 -11.20 -18.53
CA TRP A 42 -5.68 -10.57 -19.04
C TRP A 42 -5.96 -9.45 -20.06
N SER A 43 -7.14 -9.41 -20.68
CA SER A 43 -7.54 -8.29 -21.53
C SER A 43 -7.78 -6.97 -20.76
N TYR A 44 -7.91 -7.03 -19.43
CA TYR A 44 -8.05 -5.89 -18.51
C TYR A 44 -6.78 -5.64 -17.68
N ILE A 45 -5.75 -6.46 -17.86
CA ILE A 45 -4.47 -6.32 -17.15
C ILE A 45 -3.48 -5.61 -18.07
N GLU A 46 -2.81 -4.60 -17.55
CA GLU A 46 -1.87 -3.83 -18.36
C GLU A 46 -0.45 -4.35 -18.28
N THR A 47 -0.05 -4.94 -17.16
CA THR A 47 1.25 -5.62 -17.07
C THR A 47 1.28 -6.82 -18.00
N PRO A 48 2.45 -7.15 -18.59
CA PRO A 48 2.62 -8.37 -19.36
C PRO A 48 2.09 -9.59 -18.61
N GLU A 49 1.58 -10.57 -19.36
CA GLU A 49 1.10 -11.81 -18.77
C GLU A 49 2.19 -12.45 -17.90
N ILE A 50 1.79 -12.81 -16.69
CA ILE A 50 2.66 -13.42 -15.69
C ILE A 50 2.37 -14.91 -15.69
N ASP A 51 3.38 -15.72 -16.04
CA ASP A 51 3.31 -17.16 -15.86
C ASP A 51 3.50 -17.48 -14.37
N PHE A 52 2.41 -17.48 -13.61
CA PHE A 52 2.47 -17.81 -12.18
C PHE A 52 3.02 -19.20 -11.89
N SER A 53 3.05 -20.12 -12.86
CA SER A 53 3.68 -21.44 -12.66
C SER A 53 5.20 -21.40 -12.60
N SER A 54 5.80 -20.31 -13.11
CA SER A 54 7.25 -20.07 -13.08
C SER A 54 7.71 -19.36 -11.80
N TYR A 55 6.77 -18.84 -10.99
CA TYR A 55 7.04 -18.16 -9.74
C TYR A 55 6.71 -19.05 -8.55
N ASP A 56 7.58 -19.04 -7.54
CA ASP A 56 7.21 -19.55 -6.22
C ASP A 56 6.30 -18.52 -5.54
N SER A 57 4.99 -18.71 -5.72
CA SER A 57 3.95 -17.89 -5.12
C SER A 57 3.70 -18.23 -3.65
N THR A 58 4.27 -19.33 -3.12
CA THR A 58 3.94 -19.80 -1.77
C THR A 58 4.30 -18.78 -0.69
N LEU A 59 3.58 -18.83 0.43
CA LEU A 59 3.82 -17.96 1.57
C LEU A 59 5.23 -18.19 2.14
N LYS A 60 6.01 -17.13 2.30
CA LYS A 60 7.41 -17.16 2.75
C LYS A 60 7.76 -15.90 3.53
N GLY A 61 9.01 -15.81 3.97
CA GLY A 61 9.52 -14.68 4.73
C GLY A 61 8.98 -14.67 6.16
N THR A 62 8.69 -13.49 6.68
CA THR A 62 8.20 -13.28 8.04
C THR A 62 6.89 -12.50 8.06
N VAL A 63 6.10 -12.74 9.11
CA VAL A 63 4.94 -11.91 9.47
C VAL A 63 5.18 -11.41 10.89
N GLU A 64 5.02 -10.11 11.11
CA GLU A 64 5.08 -9.55 12.46
C GLU A 64 3.76 -9.84 13.17
N VAL A 65 3.83 -10.47 14.33
CA VAL A 65 2.67 -10.80 15.17
C VAL A 65 2.72 -10.00 16.44
N THR A 66 1.59 -9.39 16.76
CA THR A 66 1.32 -8.77 18.06
C THR A 66 0.18 -9.53 18.75
N VAL A 67 0.33 -9.84 20.04
CA VAL A 67 -0.75 -10.41 20.85
C VAL A 67 -1.14 -9.36 21.89
N GLY A 68 -2.43 -9.03 21.93
CA GLY A 68 -3.02 -8.03 22.83
C GLY A 68 -3.31 -6.68 22.19
N ARG A 69 -3.78 -5.74 23.01
CA ARG A 69 -4.24 -4.41 22.58
C ARG A 69 -3.11 -3.38 22.52
N VAL A 70 -3.39 -2.28 21.84
CA VAL A 70 -2.69 -1.01 22.08
C VAL A 70 -3.67 -0.06 22.73
N VAL A 71 -3.26 0.59 23.83
CA VAL A 71 -3.98 1.73 24.38
C VAL A 71 -3.63 2.92 23.51
N ASP A 72 -4.55 3.28 22.62
CA ASP A 72 -4.35 4.35 21.65
C ASP A 72 -4.72 5.71 22.23
N ASN A 73 -3.73 6.40 22.79
CA ASN A 73 -3.90 7.76 23.32
C ASN A 73 -3.64 8.82 22.24
N VAL A 74 -2.91 8.46 21.18
CA VAL A 74 -2.49 9.38 20.13
C VAL A 74 -3.66 9.68 19.19
N GLN A 75 -4.41 8.68 18.72
CA GLN A 75 -5.48 8.92 17.75
C GLN A 75 -6.63 9.82 18.30
N PRO A 76 -7.13 9.63 19.53
CA PRO A 76 -8.09 10.55 20.13
C PRO A 76 -7.56 11.98 20.23
N TRP A 77 -6.29 12.12 20.65
CA TRP A 77 -5.61 13.41 20.74
C TRP A 77 -5.52 14.11 19.39
N LEU A 78 -5.10 13.40 18.33
CA LEU A 78 -5.03 13.94 16.97
C LEU A 78 -6.39 14.36 16.45
N THR A 79 -7.41 13.54 16.68
CA THR A 79 -8.76 13.80 16.17
C THR A 79 -9.31 15.10 16.76
N ALA A 80 -9.06 15.36 18.04
CA ALA A 80 -9.41 16.63 18.68
C ALA A 80 -8.68 17.83 18.02
N GLY A 81 -7.40 17.67 17.68
CA GLY A 81 -6.59 18.69 17.00
C GLY A 81 -7.02 18.96 15.55
N MET A 82 -7.27 17.90 14.78
CA MET A 82 -7.73 17.99 13.39
C MET A 82 -9.07 18.70 13.27
N LEU A 83 -10.01 18.42 14.19
CA LEU A 83 -11.30 19.11 14.23
C LEU A 83 -11.14 20.62 14.40
N ARG A 84 -10.20 21.06 15.24
CA ARG A 84 -9.88 22.48 15.38
C ARG A 84 -9.42 23.06 14.05
N HIS A 85 -8.46 22.45 13.36
CA HIS A 85 -7.93 22.98 12.11
C HIS A 85 -9.02 23.02 11.01
N ALA A 86 -9.77 21.93 10.84
CA ALA A 86 -10.83 21.83 9.84
C ALA A 86 -11.96 22.86 10.07
N MET A 87 -12.32 23.14 11.32
CA MET A 87 -13.40 24.08 11.64
C MET A 87 -12.95 25.55 11.68
N VAL A 88 -11.70 25.82 12.05
CA VAL A 88 -11.13 27.18 12.06
C VAL A 88 -10.89 27.69 10.64
N GLY A 89 -10.39 26.85 9.74
CA GLY A 89 -10.15 27.22 8.33
C GLY A 89 -11.39 27.70 7.59
N GLN A 90 -12.59 27.27 8.02
CA GLN A 90 -13.86 27.67 7.43
C GLN A 90 -14.53 28.88 8.12
N GLY A 91 -13.85 29.52 9.08
CA GLY A 91 -14.40 30.64 9.86
C GLY A 91 -15.57 30.24 10.75
N TYR A 92 -15.77 28.95 11.02
CA TYR A 92 -16.89 28.43 11.81
C TYR A 92 -16.65 28.47 13.32
N ALA A 93 -15.41 28.59 13.80
CA ALA A 93 -15.19 28.58 15.25
C ALA A 93 -13.91 29.27 15.73
N ASP A 94 -14.04 30.52 16.19
CA ASP A 94 -13.12 31.08 17.20
C ASP A 94 -13.38 30.50 18.62
N ASN A 95 -14.43 29.66 18.81
CA ASN A 95 -14.94 29.26 20.13
C ASN A 95 -15.24 27.75 20.32
N LEU A 96 -14.89 26.87 19.38
CA LEU A 96 -14.92 25.41 19.61
C LEU A 96 -13.54 24.98 20.10
N LEU A 97 -13.17 25.43 21.29
CA LEU A 97 -12.09 24.80 22.02
C LEU A 97 -12.65 23.45 22.48
N TYR A 98 -12.12 22.35 21.94
CA TYR A 98 -12.26 21.04 22.58
C TYR A 98 -11.45 21.11 23.88
N GLU A 99 -12.10 21.66 24.89
CA GLU A 99 -11.64 21.64 26.26
C GLU A 99 -12.12 20.33 26.88
N ASN A 100 -11.25 19.66 27.63
CA ASN A 100 -11.71 18.59 28.53
C ASN A 100 -12.68 19.19 29.59
N GLU A 101 -13.27 18.35 30.45
CA GLU A 101 -14.17 18.83 31.52
C GLU A 101 -13.54 19.89 32.44
N ALA A 102 -12.20 19.99 32.47
CA ALA A 102 -11.44 20.95 33.25
C ALA A 102 -11.14 22.27 32.52
N GLY A 103 -11.52 22.43 31.25
CA GLY A 103 -11.24 23.64 30.47
C GLY A 103 -9.89 23.62 29.76
N GLU A 104 -9.20 22.48 29.67
CA GLU A 104 -7.85 22.37 29.10
C GLU A 104 -7.92 21.90 27.64
N GLU A 105 -7.10 22.50 26.76
CA GLU A 105 -7.00 22.07 25.36
C GLU A 105 -6.61 20.59 25.28
N VAL A 106 -7.47 19.76 24.66
CA VAL A 106 -7.22 18.32 24.49
C VAL A 106 -6.08 18.07 23.48
N SER A 107 -5.83 19.01 22.56
CA SER A 107 -4.78 18.91 21.54
C SER A 107 -4.34 20.30 21.06
N TYR A 108 -3.04 20.45 20.77
CA TYR A 108 -2.41 21.73 20.41
C TYR A 108 -1.16 21.52 19.55
N ASP A 109 -0.78 22.52 18.75
CA ASP A 109 0.47 22.55 17.99
C ASP A 109 1.64 22.75 18.97
N ALA A 110 2.31 21.66 19.34
CA ALA A 110 3.30 21.66 20.39
C ALA A 110 4.65 22.19 19.91
N ASN A 111 4.91 22.08 18.61
CA ASN A 111 6.20 22.43 18.01
C ASN A 111 6.20 23.83 17.33
N GLY A 112 5.02 24.39 17.05
CA GLY A 112 4.82 25.72 16.48
C GLY A 112 4.89 25.80 14.95
N ASP A 113 4.71 24.69 14.23
CA ASP A 113 4.75 24.61 12.76
C ASP A 113 3.43 25.05 12.09
N GLY A 114 2.37 25.26 12.87
CA GLY A 114 1.03 25.65 12.42
C GLY A 114 0.06 24.50 12.18
N ASN A 115 0.50 23.25 12.37
CA ASN A 115 -0.28 22.03 12.21
C ASN A 115 -0.35 21.26 13.53
N VAL A 116 -1.32 20.33 13.63
CA VAL A 116 -1.44 19.42 14.77
C VAL A 116 -1.36 18.00 14.25
N ASN A 117 -0.27 17.31 14.57
CA ASN A 117 0.06 15.98 14.07
C ASN A 117 0.65 15.08 15.18
N ILE A 118 1.11 13.88 14.83
CA ILE A 118 1.58 12.89 15.81
C ILE A 118 2.85 13.34 16.53
N ARG A 119 3.68 14.17 15.91
CA ARG A 119 4.80 14.79 16.60
C ARG A 119 4.30 15.71 17.70
N ASP A 120 3.22 16.45 17.50
CA ASP A 120 2.70 17.31 18.55
C ASP A 120 2.17 16.51 19.73
N ALA A 121 1.50 15.37 19.46
CA ALA A 121 1.12 14.42 20.50
C ALA A 121 2.35 13.97 21.31
N THR A 122 3.43 13.65 20.61
CA THR A 122 4.70 13.25 21.20
C THR A 122 5.36 14.34 22.04
N ASP A 123 5.49 15.54 21.49
CA ASP A 123 6.10 16.69 22.15
C ASP A 123 5.25 17.12 23.36
N ALA A 124 3.94 16.81 23.35
CA ALA A 124 3.02 16.90 24.48
C ALA A 124 3.11 15.74 25.49
N GLY A 125 3.91 14.71 25.23
CA GLY A 125 4.07 13.53 26.08
C GLY A 125 2.94 12.50 25.96
N VAL A 126 2.10 12.59 24.92
CA VAL A 126 1.03 11.64 24.60
C VAL A 126 1.61 10.52 23.74
N SER A 127 1.48 9.28 24.21
CA SER A 127 2.01 8.10 23.53
C SER A 127 1.09 6.90 23.69
N ASN A 128 1.17 5.98 22.74
CA ASN A 128 0.45 4.71 22.79
C ASN A 128 1.15 3.73 23.72
N THR A 129 0.36 2.87 24.38
CA THR A 129 0.89 1.82 25.27
C THR A 129 0.58 0.45 24.70
N GLU A 130 1.61 -0.34 24.44
CA GLU A 130 1.45 -1.72 23.97
C GLU A 130 1.11 -2.65 25.11
N ILE A 131 0.07 -3.46 24.93
CA ILE A 131 -0.28 -4.54 25.85
C ILE A 131 0.04 -5.85 25.15
N GLY A 132 1.21 -6.40 25.45
CA GLY A 132 1.62 -7.74 25.04
C GLY A 132 2.84 -7.80 24.12
N PRO A 133 3.23 -9.01 23.68
CA PRO A 133 4.45 -9.24 22.94
C PRO A 133 4.29 -8.93 21.44
N ILE A 134 5.34 -8.35 20.86
CA ILE A 134 5.53 -8.20 19.41
C ILE A 134 6.71 -9.08 18.96
N TYR A 135 6.52 -9.93 17.97
CA TYR A 135 7.56 -10.84 17.46
C TYR A 135 7.30 -11.26 16.01
N ASP A 136 8.38 -11.62 15.31
CA ASP A 136 8.28 -12.15 13.95
C ASP A 136 8.04 -13.65 13.97
N VAL A 137 7.10 -14.11 13.15
CA VAL A 137 6.89 -15.53 12.84
C VAL A 137 7.55 -15.83 11.51
N ASP A 138 8.41 -16.84 11.49
CA ASP A 138 8.98 -17.41 10.26
C ASP A 138 7.94 -18.29 9.55
N MET A 139 7.62 -17.95 8.30
CA MET A 139 6.56 -18.64 7.56
C MET A 139 6.94 -20.09 7.23
N GLU A 140 8.22 -20.44 7.03
CA GLU A 140 8.61 -21.83 6.79
C GLU A 140 8.41 -22.69 8.05
N GLN A 141 8.70 -22.14 9.23
CA GLN A 141 8.43 -22.82 10.51
C GLN A 141 6.93 -23.04 10.72
N MET A 142 6.11 -22.01 10.45
CA MET A 142 4.65 -22.11 10.50
C MET A 142 4.13 -23.20 9.57
N LYS A 143 4.55 -23.18 8.30
CA LYS A 143 4.17 -24.18 7.29
C LYS A 143 4.53 -25.60 7.73
N ALA A 144 5.75 -25.79 8.22
CA ALA A 144 6.24 -27.09 8.68
C ALA A 144 5.43 -27.60 9.89
N TRP A 145 5.10 -26.73 10.83
CA TRP A 145 4.30 -27.07 12.00
C TRP A 145 2.87 -27.47 11.58
N LEU A 146 2.17 -26.63 10.81
CA LEU A 146 0.81 -26.88 10.33
C LEU A 146 0.71 -28.15 9.46
N ALA A 147 1.74 -28.46 8.67
CA ALA A 147 1.77 -29.67 7.85
C ALA A 147 1.73 -30.96 8.68
N THR A 148 2.17 -30.92 9.93
CA THR A 148 2.10 -32.08 10.84
C THR A 148 0.76 -32.22 11.57
N ASN A 149 -0.14 -31.24 11.42
CA ASN A 149 -1.44 -31.17 12.10
C ASN A 149 -1.37 -31.45 13.62
N PRO A 150 -0.50 -30.76 14.38
CA PRO A 150 -0.34 -31.01 15.80
C PRO A 150 -1.54 -30.54 16.63
N ASP A 151 -2.31 -29.56 16.12
CA ASP A 151 -3.52 -29.04 16.75
C ASP A 151 -4.76 -29.89 16.47
N GLY A 152 -4.78 -30.72 15.43
CA GLY A 152 -5.95 -31.54 15.06
C GLY A 152 -6.99 -30.82 14.19
N LEU A 153 -6.70 -29.60 13.71
CA LEU A 153 -7.60 -28.79 12.88
C LEU A 153 -7.45 -29.04 11.37
N GLY A 154 -6.48 -29.85 10.96
CA GLY A 154 -6.20 -30.21 9.58
C GLY A 154 -4.74 -29.94 9.22
N ALA A 155 -4.15 -30.78 8.37
CA ALA A 155 -2.79 -30.57 7.89
C ALA A 155 -2.75 -29.44 6.86
N GLY A 156 -1.84 -28.49 7.04
CA GLY A 156 -1.72 -27.32 6.17
C GLY A 156 -2.76 -26.25 6.49
N THR A 157 -3.27 -25.58 5.46
CA THR A 157 -4.31 -24.55 5.62
C THR A 157 -5.61 -25.15 6.13
N SER A 158 -6.28 -24.40 7.01
CA SER A 158 -7.63 -24.69 7.51
C SER A 158 -8.72 -24.54 6.44
N ARG A 159 -8.44 -23.82 5.34
CA ARG A 159 -9.39 -23.57 4.25
C ARG A 159 -8.87 -24.06 2.89
N PRO A 160 -8.69 -25.38 2.71
CA PRO A 160 -8.25 -25.96 1.43
C PRO A 160 -9.31 -25.81 0.33
N ASP A 161 -10.53 -25.37 0.65
CA ASP A 161 -11.56 -24.96 -0.30
C ASP A 161 -11.38 -23.54 -0.84
N ILE A 162 -10.55 -22.70 -0.19
CA ILE A 162 -10.22 -21.34 -0.63
C ILE A 162 -8.78 -21.27 -1.16
N PHE A 163 -7.81 -21.81 -0.43
CA PHE A 163 -6.40 -21.68 -0.74
C PHE A 163 -5.83 -22.93 -1.40
N VAL A 164 -4.90 -22.75 -2.33
CA VAL A 164 -4.08 -23.84 -2.87
C VAL A 164 -2.93 -24.18 -1.91
N ASP A 165 -2.33 -25.35 -2.07
CA ASP A 165 -1.22 -25.80 -1.22
C ASP A 165 -0.09 -24.75 -1.16
N GLY A 166 0.41 -24.47 0.06
CA GLY A 166 1.46 -23.48 0.30
C GLY A 166 0.97 -22.07 0.60
N HIS A 167 -0.35 -21.83 0.54
CA HIS A 167 -0.99 -20.58 0.95
C HIS A 167 -1.86 -20.78 2.19
N TYR A 168 -1.97 -19.74 3.00
CA TYR A 168 -2.54 -19.78 4.34
C TYR A 168 -3.36 -18.53 4.62
N ASN A 169 -4.24 -18.62 5.62
CA ASN A 169 -5.03 -17.50 6.11
C ASN A 169 -4.56 -17.02 7.49
N VAL A 170 -5.16 -15.93 7.99
CA VAL A 170 -4.80 -15.39 9.32
C VAL A 170 -5.19 -16.35 10.44
N PHE A 171 -6.22 -17.18 10.27
CA PHE A 171 -6.58 -18.20 11.26
C PHE A 171 -5.52 -19.30 11.35
N ASP A 172 -4.85 -19.65 10.24
CA ASP A 172 -3.71 -20.57 10.25
C ASP A 172 -2.51 -20.02 11.02
N LEU A 173 -2.29 -18.70 10.97
CA LEU A 173 -1.31 -18.04 11.82
C LEU A 173 -1.72 -18.08 13.29
N LEU A 174 -2.99 -17.85 13.61
CA LEU A 174 -3.51 -17.97 14.97
C LEU A 174 -3.34 -19.40 15.52
N ARG A 175 -3.63 -20.43 14.70
CA ARG A 175 -3.39 -21.84 15.02
C ARG A 175 -1.96 -22.10 15.44
N TYR A 176 -1.00 -21.60 14.64
CA TYR A 176 0.41 -21.71 14.95
C TYR A 176 0.78 -20.96 16.24
N VAL A 177 0.31 -19.72 16.40
CA VAL A 177 0.58 -18.89 17.58
C VAL A 177 0.08 -19.58 18.86
N VAL A 178 -1.20 -19.97 18.92
CA VAL A 178 -1.77 -20.66 20.09
C VAL A 178 -1.13 -22.02 20.31
N GLY A 179 -0.81 -22.76 19.23
CA GLY A 179 -0.25 -24.10 19.34
C GLY A 179 1.25 -24.17 19.66
N THR A 180 1.98 -23.05 19.56
CA THR A 180 3.43 -23.00 19.85
C THR A 180 3.78 -22.19 21.09
N ARG A 181 2.84 -21.40 21.60
CA ARG A 181 2.99 -20.66 22.85
C ARG A 181 2.41 -21.46 24.01
N ASP A 182 3.10 -21.47 25.14
CA ASP A 182 2.64 -22.10 26.37
C ASP A 182 1.72 -21.19 27.21
N ASP A 183 1.79 -19.88 26.98
CA ASP A 183 0.93 -18.87 27.60
C ASP A 183 -0.41 -18.65 26.87
N MET A 184 -0.74 -19.43 25.85
CA MET A 184 -2.03 -19.35 25.15
C MET A 184 -2.67 -20.73 25.01
N ARG A 185 -4.00 -20.80 25.02
CA ARG A 185 -4.73 -22.05 24.76
C ARG A 185 -6.13 -21.85 24.19
N TRP A 186 -6.61 -22.87 23.50
CA TRP A 186 -8.02 -23.03 23.13
C TRP A 186 -8.83 -23.46 24.35
N GLU A 187 -9.87 -22.72 24.70
CA GLU A 187 -10.67 -23.08 25.87
C GLU A 187 -11.55 -24.31 25.65
N GLY A 188 -11.43 -25.23 26.61
CA GLY A 188 -12.00 -26.58 26.53
C GLY A 188 -11.50 -27.44 25.36
N GLY A 189 -10.36 -27.08 24.74
CA GLY A 189 -9.69 -27.88 23.72
C GLY A 189 -10.17 -27.63 22.28
N VAL A 190 -9.44 -28.20 21.32
CA VAL A 190 -9.69 -27.99 19.88
C VAL A 190 -11.06 -28.54 19.44
N GLU A 191 -11.61 -29.48 20.20
CA GLU A 191 -12.93 -30.07 19.98
C GLU A 191 -14.09 -29.09 20.17
N ASN A 192 -13.87 -27.98 20.89
CA ASN A 192 -14.87 -26.93 21.09
C ASN A 192 -14.86 -25.87 19.99
N ILE A 193 -13.89 -25.92 19.08
CA ILE A 193 -13.85 -25.02 17.93
C ILE A 193 -14.96 -25.42 16.95
N ILE A 194 -15.89 -24.50 16.70
CA ILE A 194 -16.93 -24.66 15.69
C ILE A 194 -16.26 -24.46 14.33
N LYS A 195 -16.44 -25.42 13.43
CA LYS A 195 -15.85 -25.39 12.08
C LYS A 195 -16.76 -24.60 11.14
N PRO A 196 -16.24 -24.06 10.01
CA PRO A 196 -17.04 -23.31 9.05
C PRO A 196 -18.30 -24.04 8.57
N ALA A 197 -18.24 -25.36 8.42
CA ALA A 197 -19.39 -26.17 7.98
C ALA A 197 -20.53 -26.25 9.02
N ASP A 198 -20.22 -26.02 10.30
CA ASP A 198 -21.16 -26.06 11.43
C ASP A 198 -21.49 -24.65 11.97
N SER A 199 -20.71 -23.64 11.58
CA SER A 199 -20.89 -22.23 11.92
C SER A 199 -22.03 -21.59 11.13
N GLU A 200 -22.79 -20.70 11.77
CA GLU A 200 -23.77 -19.87 11.05
C GLU A 200 -23.11 -18.77 10.21
N TYR A 201 -21.81 -18.53 10.40
CA TYR A 201 -21.03 -17.48 9.76
C TYR A 201 -20.10 -17.98 8.64
N ASP A 202 -20.00 -19.31 8.45
CA ASP A 202 -19.03 -19.97 7.57
C ASP A 202 -17.58 -19.51 7.83
N THR A 203 -17.23 -19.48 9.13
CA THR A 203 -15.88 -19.25 9.64
C THR A 203 -15.67 -20.16 10.85
N TYR A 204 -14.42 -20.25 11.33
CA TYR A 204 -14.15 -20.84 12.63
C TYR A 204 -14.63 -19.92 13.75
N GLU A 205 -15.26 -20.51 14.78
CA GLU A 205 -15.63 -19.83 16.03
C GLU A 205 -14.96 -20.56 17.19
N PHE A 206 -14.39 -19.81 18.14
CA PHE A 206 -13.50 -20.36 19.16
C PHE A 206 -13.41 -19.43 20.37
N HIS A 207 -12.96 -19.99 21.49
CA HIS A 207 -12.60 -19.27 22.70
C HIS A 207 -11.09 -19.42 22.94
N ILE A 208 -10.42 -18.34 23.31
CA ILE A 208 -8.99 -18.33 23.62
C ILE A 208 -8.77 -17.72 24.98
N SER A 209 -7.84 -18.33 25.73
CA SER A 209 -7.21 -17.70 26.87
C SER A 209 -5.75 -17.37 26.59
N TRP A 210 -5.31 -16.20 27.07
CA TRP A 210 -3.90 -15.80 27.11
C TRP A 210 -3.53 -15.42 28.55
N ASP A 211 -2.55 -16.13 29.10
CA ASP A 211 -1.87 -15.84 30.37
C ASP A 211 -1.00 -14.60 30.16
N ARG A 212 -1.63 -13.43 30.36
CA ARG A 212 -1.05 -12.12 30.08
C ARG A 212 -0.04 -11.73 31.16
N ASN A 213 -0.32 -12.09 32.40
CA ASN A 213 0.50 -11.73 33.56
C ASN A 213 1.74 -12.65 33.70
N GLY A 214 1.75 -13.81 33.02
CA GLY A 214 2.83 -14.78 33.00
C GLY A 214 2.97 -15.57 34.30
N ASP A 215 1.89 -15.73 35.07
CA ASP A 215 1.90 -16.46 36.34
C ASP A 215 1.64 -17.98 36.18
N GLY A 216 1.20 -18.41 34.99
CA GLY A 216 0.87 -19.79 34.64
C GLY A 216 -0.58 -20.18 34.91
N ASP A 217 -1.40 -19.29 35.48
CA ASP A 217 -2.78 -19.51 35.89
C ASP A 217 -3.74 -18.65 35.03
N PHE A 218 -4.23 -19.25 33.95
CA PHE A 218 -5.30 -18.67 33.12
C PHE A 218 -6.57 -18.41 33.95
N SER A 219 -6.82 -17.16 34.34
CA SER A 219 -7.90 -16.82 35.28
C SER A 219 -8.49 -15.44 35.06
N GLU A 220 -9.81 -15.34 35.27
CA GLU A 220 -10.55 -14.07 35.19
C GLU A 220 -10.18 -13.11 36.35
N CYS A 221 -9.78 -13.64 37.51
CA CYS A 221 -9.38 -12.88 38.71
C CYS A 221 -8.33 -13.62 39.55
N ILE A 222 -7.41 -12.88 40.19
CA ILE A 222 -6.53 -13.40 41.25
C ILE A 222 -7.16 -13.15 42.63
N ASP A 223 -7.30 -14.25 43.37
CA ASP A 223 -7.56 -14.41 44.82
C ASP A 223 -9.02 -14.39 45.33
N GLU A 224 -9.50 -15.59 45.68
CA GLU A 224 -10.76 -15.83 46.40
C GLU A 224 -10.67 -15.56 47.92
N ASP A 225 -9.46 -15.31 48.48
CA ASP A 225 -9.23 -15.17 49.92
C ASP A 225 -9.25 -13.72 50.46
N LEU A 226 -9.57 -12.73 49.61
CA LEU A 226 -9.85 -11.36 50.02
C LEU A 226 -11.24 -10.95 49.51
N ASP A 227 -12.13 -10.48 50.39
CA ASP A 227 -13.47 -9.94 50.07
C ASP A 227 -13.44 -8.70 49.13
N ASP A 228 -12.29 -8.38 48.51
CA ASP A 228 -12.17 -7.42 47.42
C ASP A 228 -12.63 -8.13 46.14
N ILE A 229 -13.93 -7.98 45.87
CA ILE A 229 -14.51 -8.04 44.52
C ILE A 229 -13.49 -7.45 43.54
N CYS A 230 -13.35 -8.06 42.36
CA CYS A 230 -12.70 -7.50 41.18
C CYS A 230 -13.44 -6.20 40.79
N THR A 231 -13.32 -5.17 41.63
CA THR A 231 -13.97 -3.88 41.48
C THR A 231 -13.24 -3.20 40.35
N GLU A 232 -14.00 -2.92 39.30
CA GLU A 232 -13.66 -2.08 38.17
C GLU A 232 -12.56 -1.06 38.54
N GLY A 233 -11.33 -1.33 38.09
CA GLY A 233 -10.32 -0.29 37.93
C GLY A 233 -8.90 -0.50 38.46
N VAL A 234 -8.56 -1.52 39.25
CA VAL A 234 -7.18 -1.56 39.83
C VAL A 234 -6.59 -2.95 40.14
N ASP A 235 -6.98 -4.02 39.45
CA ASP A 235 -6.18 -5.25 39.52
C ASP A 235 -5.44 -5.50 38.22
N THR A 236 -4.15 -5.18 38.23
CA THR A 236 -3.23 -5.40 37.10
C THR A 236 -2.84 -6.86 36.96
N ASP A 237 -3.27 -7.70 37.90
CA ASP A 237 -2.71 -9.03 38.07
C ASP A 237 -3.63 -10.13 37.50
N ALA A 238 -4.83 -9.84 36.99
CA ALA A 238 -5.69 -10.85 36.32
C ALA A 238 -5.61 -10.80 34.78
N ASP A 239 -5.89 -11.92 34.11
CA ASP A 239 -5.94 -11.98 32.63
C ASP A 239 -7.15 -11.21 32.05
N GLY A 240 -8.21 -11.03 32.83
CA GLY A 240 -9.35 -10.17 32.47
C GLY A 240 -9.99 -10.53 31.12
N GLU A 241 -10.08 -9.57 30.19
CA GLU A 241 -10.67 -9.75 28.85
C GLU A 241 -9.97 -10.82 27.98
N TYR A 242 -8.79 -11.28 28.39
CA TYR A 242 -8.00 -12.27 27.68
C TYR A 242 -8.28 -13.71 28.12
N PHE A 243 -9.09 -13.93 29.15
CA PHE A 243 -9.49 -15.26 29.63
C PHE A 243 -10.83 -15.70 29.03
N ASP A 244 -10.89 -16.93 28.50
CA ASP A 244 -12.06 -17.59 27.93
C ASP A 244 -12.91 -16.70 27.00
N SER A 245 -12.22 -15.87 26.22
CA SER A 245 -12.86 -14.87 25.40
C SER A 245 -13.23 -15.44 24.03
N GLU A 246 -14.49 -15.26 23.64
CA GLU A 246 -14.98 -15.54 22.28
C GLU A 246 -14.76 -14.34 21.32
N HIS A 247 -14.30 -13.21 21.86
CA HIS A 247 -14.21 -11.96 21.11
C HIS A 247 -12.85 -11.77 20.43
N TRP A 248 -12.00 -12.79 20.44
CA TRP A 248 -10.71 -12.75 19.74
C TRP A 248 -10.89 -12.56 18.24
N HIS A 249 -10.23 -11.54 17.73
CA HIS A 249 -10.16 -11.28 16.31
C HIS A 249 -8.78 -10.74 15.94
N PHE A 250 -8.66 -10.15 14.75
CA PHE A 250 -7.41 -9.58 14.29
C PHE A 250 -7.57 -8.17 13.72
N GLY A 251 -6.55 -7.35 13.95
CA GLY A 251 -6.23 -6.20 13.12
C GLY A 251 -5.06 -6.54 12.20
N PHE A 252 -4.95 -5.86 11.06
CA PHE A 252 -3.80 -6.05 10.18
C PHE A 252 -3.28 -4.73 9.62
N ILE A 253 -2.04 -4.80 9.14
CA ILE A 253 -1.37 -3.77 8.35
C ILE A 253 -0.69 -4.49 7.19
N GLN A 254 -0.83 -3.94 5.98
CA GLN A 254 -0.12 -4.46 4.81
C GLN A 254 1.38 -4.21 4.89
N SER A 255 2.18 -4.96 4.12
CA SER A 255 3.61 -4.67 4.03
C SER A 255 3.85 -3.20 3.68
N ARG A 256 4.55 -2.50 4.57
CA ARG A 256 4.93 -1.09 4.38
C ARG A 256 6.35 -0.92 3.84
N GLY A 257 7.04 -2.03 3.60
CA GLY A 257 8.44 -2.03 3.21
C GLY A 257 9.32 -1.41 4.27
N GLU A 258 10.15 -0.46 3.86
CA GLU A 258 11.02 0.29 4.75
C GLU A 258 10.25 1.38 5.52
N ASN A 259 9.04 1.75 5.07
CA ASN A 259 8.23 2.77 5.75
C ASN A 259 7.60 2.21 7.02
N ARG A 260 8.25 2.48 8.16
CA ARG A 260 7.74 2.09 9.49
C ARG A 260 6.86 3.15 10.15
N MET A 261 6.77 4.33 9.54
CA MET A 261 6.16 5.49 10.18
C MET A 261 4.67 5.61 9.86
N TYR A 262 4.22 5.12 8.71
CA TYR A 262 2.88 5.47 8.20
C TYR A 262 1.76 4.53 8.65
N GLY A 263 0.89 4.97 9.56
CA GLY A 263 -0.40 4.34 9.88
C GLY A 263 -0.55 3.91 11.35
N GLY A 264 -1.79 3.91 11.85
CA GLY A 264 -2.10 3.67 13.27
C GLY A 264 -1.55 2.35 13.80
N LEU A 265 -0.88 2.40 14.96
CA LEU A 265 -0.29 1.22 15.64
C LEU A 265 -1.35 0.21 16.11
N ARG A 266 -2.59 0.68 16.15
CA ARG A 266 -3.77 -0.11 16.45
C ARG A 266 -4.08 -1.16 15.39
N HIS A 267 -3.49 -1.05 14.20
CA HIS A 267 -3.84 -1.83 13.02
C HIS A 267 -5.29 -1.58 12.56
N ASP A 268 -5.62 -2.02 11.36
CA ASP A 268 -6.95 -1.83 10.79
C ASP A 268 -7.89 -2.92 11.34
N TYR A 269 -8.75 -2.54 12.29
CA TYR A 269 -9.82 -3.41 12.78
C TYR A 269 -10.83 -3.61 11.65
N ASN A 270 -11.38 -4.81 11.52
CA ASN A 270 -12.11 -5.18 10.32
C ASN A 270 -13.26 -6.14 10.61
N TYR A 271 -14.12 -6.31 9.59
CA TYR A 271 -15.20 -7.30 9.60
C TYR A 271 -14.86 -8.53 8.75
N LYS A 272 -13.58 -8.85 8.55
CA LYS A 272 -13.20 -9.98 7.69
C LYS A 272 -13.24 -11.28 8.47
N ARG A 273 -13.66 -12.36 7.82
CA ARG A 273 -13.53 -13.72 8.38
C ARG A 273 -12.05 -14.09 8.38
N MET A 274 -11.50 -14.39 9.54
CA MET A 274 -10.07 -14.60 9.75
C MET A 274 -9.51 -15.76 8.90
N ASP A 275 -10.32 -16.79 8.70
CA ASP A 275 -9.98 -17.97 7.89
C ASP A 275 -10.15 -17.74 6.38
N GLN A 276 -10.78 -16.64 5.98
CA GLN A 276 -10.91 -16.21 4.57
C GLN A 276 -9.96 -15.06 4.22
N PHE A 277 -9.23 -14.51 5.19
CA PHE A 277 -8.26 -13.44 4.94
C PHE A 277 -6.92 -14.03 4.51
N TRP A 278 -6.45 -13.69 3.32
CA TRP A 278 -5.17 -14.20 2.80
C TRP A 278 -3.98 -13.61 3.57
N LEU A 279 -3.21 -14.48 4.23
CA LEU A 279 -1.97 -14.11 4.90
C LEU A 279 -0.83 -13.96 3.91
N ARG A 280 -0.11 -12.84 3.98
CA ARG A 280 0.95 -12.46 3.06
C ARG A 280 2.24 -12.12 3.78
N GLU A 281 3.34 -12.26 3.04
CA GLU A 281 4.69 -11.91 3.49
C GLU A 281 4.77 -10.45 3.96
N ALA A 282 5.49 -10.21 5.05
CA ALA A 282 5.73 -8.92 5.66
C ALA A 282 4.47 -8.14 6.08
N GLN A 283 3.32 -8.80 6.19
CA GLN A 283 2.17 -8.22 6.90
C GLN A 283 2.47 -8.11 8.40
N GLN A 284 1.78 -7.19 9.06
CA GLN A 284 1.70 -7.13 10.52
C GLN A 284 0.29 -7.53 10.92
N ILE A 285 0.19 -8.50 11.83
CA ILE A 285 -1.07 -9.04 12.34
C ILE A 285 -1.11 -8.84 13.84
N ARG A 286 -2.20 -8.28 14.34
CA ARG A 286 -2.47 -8.16 15.77
C ARG A 286 -3.64 -9.06 16.14
N PHE A 287 -3.44 -9.99 17.06
CA PHE A 287 -4.52 -10.76 17.67
C PHE A 287 -4.91 -10.12 19.00
N LEU A 288 -6.19 -9.85 19.19
CA LEU A 288 -6.72 -9.27 20.42
C LEU A 288 -8.18 -9.68 20.62
N PRO A 289 -8.66 -9.80 21.86
CA PRO A 289 -10.08 -9.74 22.14
C PRO A 289 -10.58 -8.32 21.82
N HIS A 290 -11.76 -8.23 21.22
CA HIS A 290 -12.49 -6.98 21.09
C HIS A 290 -13.62 -6.90 22.11
N ASP A 291 -14.20 -5.72 22.25
CA ASP A 291 -15.48 -5.59 22.95
C ASP A 291 -16.58 -6.44 22.25
N GLU A 292 -17.54 -6.92 23.05
CA GLU A 292 -18.70 -7.66 22.54
C GLU A 292 -19.45 -6.89 21.45
N VAL A 293 -19.48 -5.56 21.53
CA VAL A 293 -20.16 -4.69 20.58
C VAL A 293 -19.57 -4.80 19.17
N LEU A 294 -18.23 -4.78 19.04
CA LEU A 294 -17.59 -4.93 17.74
C LEU A 294 -17.76 -6.36 17.20
N THR A 295 -17.71 -7.36 18.09
CA THR A 295 -17.94 -8.76 17.73
C THR A 295 -19.36 -8.98 17.19
N ASN A 296 -20.37 -8.47 17.89
CA ASN A 296 -21.78 -8.56 17.46
C ASN A 296 -22.02 -7.78 16.17
N ARG A 297 -21.40 -6.61 16.02
CA ARG A 297 -21.49 -5.83 14.78
C ARG A 297 -20.91 -6.58 13.59
N ARG A 298 -19.76 -7.23 13.75
CA ARG A 298 -19.13 -8.10 12.74
C ARG A 298 -20.02 -9.29 12.39
N HIS A 299 -20.59 -9.97 13.39
CA HIS A 299 -21.51 -11.11 13.17
C HIS A 299 -22.77 -10.68 12.42
N TRP A 300 -23.31 -9.50 12.73
CA TRP A 300 -24.42 -8.91 11.98
C TRP A 300 -24.07 -8.74 10.49
N VAL A 301 -22.91 -8.15 10.18
CA VAL A 301 -22.42 -8.00 8.79
C VAL A 301 -22.32 -9.37 8.10
N TRP A 302 -21.66 -10.35 8.73
CA TRP A 302 -21.50 -11.69 8.15
C TRP A 302 -22.81 -12.41 7.85
N LYS A 303 -23.83 -12.16 8.67
CA LYS A 303 -25.16 -12.71 8.49
C LYS A 303 -25.87 -12.08 7.29
N GLN A 304 -25.79 -10.75 7.13
CA GLN A 304 -26.40 -10.06 5.99
C GLN A 304 -25.81 -10.56 4.66
N GLU A 305 -24.49 -10.72 4.60
CA GLU A 305 -23.77 -11.27 3.45
C GLU A 305 -24.24 -12.67 3.04
N GLN A 306 -24.41 -13.57 4.00
CA GLN A 306 -24.89 -14.94 3.73
C GLN A 306 -26.37 -14.98 3.36
N GLU A 307 -27.21 -14.22 4.07
CA GLU A 307 -28.63 -14.10 3.76
C GLU A 307 -28.82 -13.55 2.34
N ARG A 308 -28.00 -12.60 1.91
CA ARG A 308 -28.01 -12.06 0.54
C ARG A 308 -27.67 -13.12 -0.51
N LEU A 309 -26.64 -13.94 -0.28
CA LEU A 309 -26.32 -15.04 -1.19
C LEU A 309 -27.46 -16.06 -1.26
N ALA A 310 -28.04 -16.43 -0.12
CA ALA A 310 -29.15 -17.37 -0.04
C ALA A 310 -30.42 -16.82 -0.73
N ASN A 311 -30.73 -15.53 -0.54
CA ASN A 311 -31.88 -14.86 -1.14
C ASN A 311 -31.76 -14.71 -2.67
N ASN A 312 -30.54 -14.77 -3.20
CA ASN A 312 -30.25 -14.76 -4.63
C ASN A 312 -30.08 -16.17 -5.22
N ASP A 313 -30.67 -17.20 -4.60
CA ASP A 313 -30.59 -18.60 -5.03
C ASP A 313 -29.14 -19.10 -5.19
N GLY A 314 -28.22 -18.59 -4.37
CA GLY A 314 -26.79 -18.90 -4.43
C GLY A 314 -26.01 -18.16 -5.52
N LYS A 315 -26.64 -17.23 -6.25
CA LYS A 315 -25.94 -16.34 -7.18
C LYS A 315 -25.23 -15.22 -6.43
N TYR A 316 -24.01 -14.94 -6.84
CA TYR A 316 -23.25 -13.81 -6.33
C TYR A 316 -23.70 -12.53 -7.03
N VAL A 317 -24.53 -11.72 -6.36
CA VAL A 317 -25.06 -10.46 -6.89
C VAL A 317 -24.69 -9.34 -5.92
N VAL A 318 -23.96 -8.34 -6.40
CA VAL A 318 -23.69 -7.10 -5.66
C VAL A 318 -24.81 -6.10 -5.96
N PRO A 319 -25.63 -5.72 -4.97
CA PRO A 319 -26.78 -4.83 -5.20
C PRO A 319 -26.40 -3.44 -5.72
N TYR A 320 -25.35 -2.81 -5.19
CA TYR A 320 -24.97 -1.44 -5.57
C TYR A 320 -23.50 -1.32 -5.95
N ILE A 321 -23.26 -0.76 -7.13
CA ILE A 321 -21.94 -0.22 -7.49
C ILE A 321 -22.00 1.28 -7.38
N LEU A 322 -21.14 1.81 -6.52
CA LEU A 322 -21.09 3.20 -6.15
C LEU A 322 -19.80 3.85 -6.66
N HIS A 323 -19.88 5.15 -6.95
CA HIS A 323 -18.72 5.97 -7.22
C HIS A 323 -18.86 7.31 -6.51
N ALA A 324 -17.82 7.69 -5.78
CA ALA A 324 -17.66 9.03 -5.23
C ALA A 324 -16.44 9.65 -5.90
N GLY A 325 -16.66 10.55 -6.86
CA GLY A 325 -15.61 11.25 -7.60
C GLY A 325 -15.30 12.60 -6.97
N SER A 326 -14.03 12.91 -6.74
CA SER A 326 -13.62 14.12 -6.02
C SER A 326 -13.39 15.37 -6.86
N ARG A 327 -13.54 15.32 -8.19
CA ARG A 327 -13.23 16.48 -9.06
C ARG A 327 -13.95 17.80 -8.73
N ASP A 328 -15.06 17.72 -7.98
CA ASP A 328 -15.83 18.87 -7.48
C ASP A 328 -15.95 18.90 -5.93
N MET A 329 -15.26 17.99 -5.21
CA MET A 329 -15.42 17.80 -3.77
C MET A 329 -14.07 17.77 -3.06
N GLY A 330 -13.66 18.90 -2.47
CA GLY A 330 -12.50 18.90 -1.58
C GLY A 330 -12.74 17.94 -0.41
N ILE A 331 -11.67 17.42 0.20
CA ILE A 331 -11.76 16.57 1.41
C ILE A 331 -12.63 17.15 2.50
N GLN A 332 -12.63 18.48 2.64
CA GLN A 332 -13.50 19.15 3.60
C GLN A 332 -14.99 18.91 3.29
N GLU A 333 -15.39 18.77 2.03
CA GLU A 333 -16.76 18.49 1.60
C GLU A 333 -17.08 16.99 1.68
N PHE A 334 -16.14 16.11 1.32
CA PHE A 334 -16.25 14.66 1.54
C PHE A 334 -16.52 14.33 3.02
N LEU A 335 -15.90 15.07 3.95
CA LEU A 335 -16.05 14.83 5.39
C LEU A 335 -17.25 15.55 6.03
N LEU A 336 -17.81 16.58 5.40
CA LEU A 336 -18.84 17.45 6.01
C LEU A 336 -20.21 17.45 5.30
N ARG A 337 -20.38 16.92 4.07
CA ARG A 337 -21.69 16.95 3.36
C ARG A 337 -22.03 15.74 2.47
N ALA A 338 -23.14 15.09 2.86
CA ALA A 338 -24.44 14.84 2.18
C ALA A 338 -24.61 14.48 0.69
N ASP A 339 -23.64 14.64 -0.21
CA ASP A 339 -23.83 14.18 -1.59
C ASP A 339 -23.56 12.67 -1.59
N ALA A 340 -24.66 11.91 -1.56
CA ALA A 340 -24.59 10.46 -1.53
C ALA A 340 -23.78 9.95 -2.74
N PRO A 341 -22.91 8.95 -2.56
CA PRO A 341 -22.17 8.37 -3.67
C PRO A 341 -23.12 7.99 -4.82
N GLU A 342 -22.70 8.25 -6.05
CA GLU A 342 -23.52 8.00 -7.22
C GLU A 342 -23.65 6.49 -7.44
N ILE A 343 -24.87 5.98 -7.53
CA ILE A 343 -25.11 4.60 -7.95
C ILE A 343 -24.86 4.53 -9.45
N LYS A 344 -23.74 3.90 -9.83
CA LYS A 344 -23.36 3.70 -11.24
C LYS A 344 -24.08 2.51 -11.84
N GLU A 345 -24.21 1.42 -11.08
CA GLU A 345 -24.86 0.18 -11.51
C GLU A 345 -25.57 -0.48 -10.33
N MET A 346 -26.56 -1.33 -10.65
CA MET A 346 -27.29 -2.14 -9.68
C MET A 346 -27.31 -3.61 -10.09
N ASP A 347 -27.44 -4.49 -9.10
CA ASP A 347 -27.64 -5.93 -9.27
C ASP A 347 -26.61 -6.58 -10.21
N VAL A 348 -25.33 -6.32 -9.94
CA VAL A 348 -24.22 -6.87 -10.73
C VAL A 348 -24.00 -8.33 -10.34
N GLU A 349 -24.35 -9.24 -11.24
CA GLU A 349 -23.99 -10.67 -11.11
C GLU A 349 -22.48 -10.82 -11.38
N VAL A 350 -21.77 -11.38 -10.40
CA VAL A 350 -20.31 -11.53 -10.42
C VAL A 350 -19.94 -12.98 -10.67
N LYS A 351 -18.89 -13.19 -11.46
CA LYS A 351 -18.28 -14.51 -11.68
C LYS A 351 -16.83 -14.50 -11.21
N ALA A 352 -16.32 -15.66 -10.81
CA ALA A 352 -14.89 -15.83 -10.55
C ALA A 352 -14.11 -15.84 -11.86
N TRP A 353 -13.16 -14.93 -12.01
CA TRP A 353 -12.25 -14.89 -13.15
C TRP A 353 -11.03 -15.79 -12.97
N ASN A 354 -10.77 -16.25 -11.73
CA ASN A 354 -9.70 -17.19 -11.41
C ASN A 354 -8.32 -16.69 -11.88
N LEU A 355 -8.08 -15.38 -11.83
CA LEU A 355 -6.81 -14.79 -12.28
C LEU A 355 -5.64 -15.20 -11.39
N ARG A 356 -5.89 -15.36 -10.08
CA ARG A 356 -4.91 -15.78 -9.06
C ARG A 356 -5.03 -17.26 -8.72
N SER A 357 -5.08 -18.12 -9.74
CA SER A 357 -5.12 -19.58 -9.54
C SER A 357 -3.85 -20.15 -8.89
N ASP A 358 -2.81 -19.32 -8.75
CA ASP A 358 -1.59 -19.60 -8.00
C ASP A 358 -1.76 -19.48 -6.48
N VAL A 359 -2.85 -18.88 -6.02
CA VAL A 359 -3.18 -18.66 -4.59
C VAL A 359 -4.51 -19.30 -4.23
N PHE A 360 -5.52 -19.12 -5.08
CA PHE A 360 -6.90 -19.47 -4.77
C PHE A 360 -7.40 -20.67 -5.57
N GLN A 361 -8.26 -21.45 -4.94
CA GLN A 361 -9.02 -22.51 -5.60
C GLN A 361 -9.97 -21.93 -6.66
N PRO A 362 -10.30 -22.67 -7.73
CA PRO A 362 -11.28 -22.22 -8.71
C PRO A 362 -12.62 -21.87 -8.07
N GLY A 363 -13.18 -20.71 -8.43
CA GLY A 363 -14.47 -20.23 -7.95
C GLY A 363 -14.41 -19.24 -6.79
N VAL A 364 -13.24 -18.99 -6.20
CA VAL A 364 -13.06 -17.95 -5.18
C VAL A 364 -13.24 -16.57 -5.82
N ILE A 365 -14.10 -15.74 -5.21
CA ILE A 365 -14.38 -14.36 -5.63
C ILE A 365 -13.52 -13.40 -4.81
N THR A 366 -12.84 -12.50 -5.51
CA THR A 366 -12.12 -11.35 -4.99
C THR A 366 -12.80 -10.05 -5.39
N SER A 367 -12.48 -8.94 -4.73
CA SER A 367 -13.02 -7.63 -5.13
C SER A 367 -12.68 -7.25 -6.58
N MET A 368 -11.55 -7.74 -7.11
CA MET A 368 -11.19 -7.59 -8.52
C MET A 368 -12.21 -8.23 -9.47
N ASP A 369 -12.76 -9.38 -9.10
CA ASP A 369 -13.74 -10.10 -9.92
C ASP A 369 -15.04 -9.31 -10.11
N VAL A 370 -15.43 -8.48 -9.13
CA VAL A 370 -16.59 -7.59 -9.25
C VAL A 370 -16.38 -6.60 -10.38
N TRP A 371 -15.26 -5.88 -10.35
CA TRP A 371 -14.93 -4.86 -11.34
C TRP A 371 -14.73 -5.45 -12.73
N LEU A 372 -14.09 -6.63 -12.84
CA LEU A 372 -13.94 -7.33 -14.11
C LEU A 372 -15.29 -7.80 -14.67
N SER A 373 -16.18 -8.31 -13.81
CA SER A 373 -17.54 -8.71 -14.22
C SER A 373 -18.35 -7.51 -14.69
N LEU A 374 -18.22 -6.37 -14.00
CA LEU A 374 -18.82 -5.10 -14.42
C LEU A 374 -18.26 -4.61 -15.75
N ALA A 375 -16.94 -4.65 -15.93
CA ALA A 375 -16.24 -4.29 -17.15
C ALA A 375 -16.78 -5.08 -18.35
N GLU A 376 -16.86 -6.40 -18.22
CA GLU A 376 -17.39 -7.27 -19.27
C GLU A 376 -18.89 -7.03 -19.53
N ALA A 377 -19.70 -6.90 -18.47
CA ALA A 377 -21.15 -6.78 -18.58
C ALA A 377 -21.62 -5.44 -19.17
N ARG A 378 -20.76 -4.40 -19.13
CA ARG A 378 -21.09 -3.03 -19.53
C ARG A 378 -20.15 -2.41 -20.55
N ASP A 379 -19.13 -3.14 -21.02
CA ASP A 379 -18.10 -2.64 -21.93
C ASP A 379 -17.39 -1.40 -21.34
N LEU A 380 -17.02 -1.50 -20.05
CA LEU A 380 -16.36 -0.43 -19.29
C LEU A 380 -14.85 -0.64 -19.21
N ASP A 381 -14.11 0.47 -19.24
CA ASP A 381 -12.64 0.48 -19.30
C ASP A 381 -12.02 0.43 -17.90
N PHE A 382 -12.13 -0.70 -17.20
CA PHE A 382 -11.38 -0.95 -15.98
C PHE A 382 -10.01 -1.55 -16.28
N ARG A 383 -8.94 -1.06 -15.62
CA ARG A 383 -7.58 -1.58 -15.83
C ARG A 383 -6.85 -1.85 -14.52
N PHE A 384 -6.18 -3.00 -14.49
CA PHE A 384 -5.38 -3.44 -13.36
C PHE A 384 -3.91 -3.58 -13.71
N THR A 385 -3.05 -3.46 -12.70
CA THR A 385 -1.61 -3.72 -12.83
C THR A 385 -1.10 -4.56 -11.70
N TRP A 386 -0.18 -5.46 -12.02
CA TRP A 386 0.58 -6.19 -11.04
C TRP A 386 1.58 -5.28 -10.32
N TRP A 387 1.35 -5.07 -9.03
CA TRP A 387 2.31 -4.50 -8.09
C TRP A 387 3.06 -5.62 -7.41
N ARG A 388 4.38 -5.68 -7.64
CA ARG A 388 5.27 -6.66 -7.02
C ARG A 388 5.83 -6.14 -5.71
N VAL A 389 7.11 -5.74 -5.70
CA VAL A 389 7.71 -4.97 -4.62
C VAL A 389 7.77 -3.51 -5.07
N LEU A 390 7.17 -2.62 -4.28
CA LEU A 390 7.17 -1.18 -4.57
C LEU A 390 8.54 -0.56 -4.26
N SER A 391 8.77 0.67 -4.71
CA SER A 391 10.04 1.38 -4.47
C SER A 391 10.34 1.63 -3.00
N SER A 392 9.32 1.59 -2.13
CA SER A 392 9.45 1.63 -0.67
C SER A 392 9.92 0.30 -0.05
N GLY A 393 10.07 -0.77 -0.85
CA GLY A 393 10.30 -2.13 -0.36
C GLY A 393 9.02 -2.86 0.06
N ALA A 394 7.84 -2.23 -0.05
CA ALA A 394 6.57 -2.86 0.30
C ALA A 394 6.27 -4.05 -0.62
N ILE A 395 6.02 -5.22 -0.03
CA ILE A 395 5.73 -6.45 -0.74
C ILE A 395 4.22 -6.55 -0.98
N VAL A 396 3.79 -6.27 -2.21
CA VAL A 396 2.36 -6.30 -2.58
C VAL A 396 1.99 -7.62 -3.24
N ASN A 397 2.74 -8.02 -4.27
CA ASN A 397 2.54 -9.23 -5.09
C ASN A 397 1.06 -9.44 -5.48
N ASN A 398 0.43 -8.39 -6.03
CA ASN A 398 -0.96 -8.45 -6.44
C ASN A 398 -1.39 -7.39 -7.46
N PHE A 399 -2.60 -7.52 -7.97
CA PHE A 399 -3.25 -6.56 -8.85
C PHE A 399 -3.91 -5.42 -8.09
N ALA A 400 -3.56 -4.19 -8.46
CA ALA A 400 -4.21 -2.96 -8.03
C ALA A 400 -5.10 -2.41 -9.16
N LEU A 401 -6.26 -1.84 -8.80
CA LEU A 401 -7.12 -1.11 -9.74
C LEU A 401 -6.55 0.29 -9.95
N MET A 402 -6.28 0.63 -11.20
CA MET A 402 -5.43 1.78 -11.53
C MET A 402 -5.97 2.65 -12.66
N HIS A 403 -7.06 2.21 -13.30
CA HIS A 403 -7.90 3.07 -14.12
C HIS A 403 -9.35 2.58 -14.01
N ASP A 404 -10.26 3.53 -13.90
CA ASP A 404 -11.70 3.31 -13.96
C ASP A 404 -12.36 4.27 -14.98
N PRO A 405 -13.53 3.93 -15.55
CA PRO A 405 -14.17 4.72 -16.59
C PRO A 405 -14.74 6.07 -16.11
N TRP A 406 -14.84 6.30 -14.80
CA TRP A 406 -15.46 7.49 -14.20
C TRP A 406 -14.43 8.51 -13.74
N SER A 407 -13.33 8.06 -13.12
CA SER A 407 -12.26 8.94 -12.62
C SER A 407 -11.06 9.01 -13.56
N GLY A 408 -10.89 8.01 -14.43
CA GLY A 408 -9.70 7.87 -15.28
C GLY A 408 -8.56 7.14 -14.57
N PRO A 409 -7.28 7.43 -14.91
CA PRO A 409 -6.14 6.81 -14.26
C PRO A 409 -5.94 7.36 -12.84
N TYR A 410 -5.38 6.53 -11.96
CA TYR A 410 -4.99 6.93 -10.61
C TYR A 410 -3.51 7.38 -10.58
N ASP A 411 -3.24 8.56 -10.01
CA ASP A 411 -1.99 9.35 -10.17
C ASP A 411 -0.79 8.88 -9.31
N GLY A 412 -0.62 7.57 -9.19
CA GLY A 412 0.36 7.00 -8.29
C GLY A 412 -0.24 6.95 -6.90
N TRP A 413 -0.19 8.03 -6.11
CA TRP A 413 -0.34 8.05 -4.65
C TRP A 413 -1.41 7.13 -4.03
N ILE A 414 -2.58 7.03 -4.66
CA ILE A 414 -3.68 6.18 -4.20
C ILE A 414 -4.19 5.38 -5.39
N ALA A 415 -4.00 4.06 -5.38
CA ALA A 415 -4.83 3.19 -6.21
C ALA A 415 -6.27 3.24 -5.68
N ALA A 416 -7.26 3.06 -6.55
CA ALA A 416 -8.65 2.97 -6.13
C ALA A 416 -8.75 1.95 -4.99
N ASN A 417 -9.12 2.42 -3.79
CA ASN A 417 -9.41 1.50 -2.71
C ASN A 417 -10.89 1.13 -2.82
N PRO A 418 -11.25 -0.10 -3.22
CA PRO A 418 -12.65 -0.47 -3.29
C PRO A 418 -13.21 -0.57 -1.87
N TYR A 419 -14.11 0.34 -1.52
CA TYR A 419 -14.90 0.24 -0.30
C TYR A 419 -15.98 -0.81 -0.52
N GLN A 420 -16.32 -1.57 0.49
CA GLN A 420 -17.31 -2.63 0.36
C GLN A 420 -17.97 -2.97 1.68
N GLY A 421 -19.16 -3.56 1.63
CA GLY A 421 -19.81 -4.14 2.81
C GLY A 421 -21.27 -3.75 2.87
N GLU A 422 -21.73 -3.44 4.07
CA GLU A 422 -23.12 -3.08 4.36
C GLU A 422 -23.25 -1.56 4.50
N LEU A 423 -24.22 -0.93 3.84
CA LEU A 423 -24.42 0.52 3.88
C LEU A 423 -24.64 1.01 5.31
N ALA A 424 -25.37 0.22 6.10
CA ALA A 424 -25.65 0.54 7.50
C ALA A 424 -24.39 0.54 8.39
N ALA A 425 -23.28 -0.06 7.92
CA ALA A 425 -21.99 -0.14 8.61
C ALA A 425 -20.89 0.68 7.92
N ALA A 426 -21.21 1.48 6.90
CA ALA A 426 -20.24 2.25 6.15
C ALA A 426 -19.61 3.39 6.98
N GLU A 427 -20.33 3.92 7.97
CA GLU A 427 -19.89 5.04 8.82
C GLU A 427 -19.43 4.59 10.21
N ASP A 428 -19.35 3.27 10.47
CA ASP A 428 -18.94 2.73 11.77
C ASP A 428 -17.55 3.25 12.14
N PHE A 429 -16.63 3.31 11.17
CA PHE A 429 -15.26 3.79 11.34
C PHE A 429 -15.04 5.23 10.82
N ALA A 430 -16.09 6.04 10.59
CA ALA A 430 -15.94 7.34 9.91
C ALA A 430 -14.94 8.32 10.59
N MET A 431 -14.24 9.11 9.78
CA MET A 431 -13.18 10.02 10.25
C MET A 431 -13.68 11.27 11.01
N ILE A 432 -14.91 11.74 10.83
CA ILE A 432 -15.36 13.02 11.42
C ILE A 432 -16.73 12.95 12.12
N PRO A 433 -16.87 13.56 13.33
CA PRO A 433 -15.82 13.92 14.31
C PRO A 433 -15.39 12.74 15.19
N THR A 434 -16.17 11.67 15.16
CA THR A 434 -15.98 10.40 15.85
C THR A 434 -16.69 9.33 15.01
N PRO A 435 -16.37 8.03 15.19
CA PRO A 435 -17.26 6.97 14.78
C PRO A 435 -18.70 7.26 15.26
N ARG A 436 -19.72 6.95 14.44
CA ARG A 436 -21.12 7.27 14.80
C ARG A 436 -21.75 6.26 15.75
N CYS A 437 -21.34 5.00 15.64
CA CYS A 437 -21.89 3.87 16.41
C CYS A 437 -23.43 3.84 16.48
N ASP A 438 -24.10 4.15 15.36
CA ASP A 438 -25.56 4.19 15.22
C ASP A 438 -26.16 2.76 15.10
N PHE A 439 -25.90 1.93 16.12
CA PHE A 439 -26.40 0.56 16.23
C PHE A 439 -26.55 0.13 17.69
N LYS A 440 -27.20 -1.01 17.90
CA LYS A 440 -27.44 -1.61 19.23
C LYS A 440 -26.31 -2.53 19.65
N HIS A 441 -26.30 -2.96 20.91
CA HIS A 441 -25.34 -3.94 21.42
C HIS A 441 -25.33 -5.27 20.64
N ASP A 442 -26.45 -5.66 20.01
CA ASP A 442 -26.54 -6.87 19.17
C ASP A 442 -26.00 -6.67 17.73
N GLY A 443 -25.43 -5.48 17.44
CA GLY A 443 -24.89 -5.12 16.13
C GLY A 443 -25.93 -4.64 15.11
N THR A 444 -27.23 -4.70 15.41
CA THR A 444 -28.27 -4.25 14.47
C THR A 444 -28.33 -2.72 14.39
N PRO A 445 -28.59 -2.13 13.21
CA PRO A 445 -28.63 -0.68 13.05
C PRO A 445 -29.77 -0.03 13.84
N THR A 446 -29.55 1.22 14.27
CA THR A 446 -30.58 2.12 14.79
C THR A 446 -30.78 3.31 13.84
N GLU A 447 -31.71 4.21 14.16
CA GLU A 447 -31.78 5.49 13.46
C GLU A 447 -30.54 6.34 13.79
N LYS A 448 -30.24 7.31 12.93
CA LYS A 448 -29.05 8.15 13.05
C LYS A 448 -29.01 8.92 14.39
N ASN A 449 -27.88 8.84 15.10
CA ASN A 449 -27.62 9.33 16.45
C ASN A 449 -28.53 8.71 17.55
N GLU A 450 -29.11 7.53 17.31
CA GLU A 450 -29.89 6.77 18.30
C GLU A 450 -29.16 5.48 18.74
N GLY A 451 -27.85 5.36 18.48
CA GLY A 451 -27.02 4.24 18.94
C GLY A 451 -27.14 3.98 20.45
N GLU A 452 -26.98 2.72 20.86
CA GLU A 452 -27.00 2.31 22.27
C GLU A 452 -25.59 2.14 22.85
N ILE A 453 -24.56 2.27 22.01
CA ILE A 453 -23.16 2.03 22.36
C ILE A 453 -22.60 3.19 23.17
N ASP A 454 -21.89 2.88 24.25
CA ASP A 454 -21.17 3.86 25.04
C ASP A 454 -20.07 4.58 24.23
N ASP A 455 -19.92 5.89 24.43
CA ASP A 455 -18.97 6.72 23.68
C ASP A 455 -17.52 6.25 23.84
N GLU A 456 -17.13 5.75 25.02
CA GLU A 456 -15.78 5.22 25.27
C GLU A 456 -15.55 3.93 24.47
N ILE A 457 -16.53 3.01 24.48
CA ILE A 457 -16.47 1.78 23.67
C ILE A 457 -16.43 2.15 22.18
N CYS A 458 -17.28 3.08 21.75
CA CYS A 458 -17.35 3.54 20.37
C CYS A 458 -15.99 4.08 19.89
N GLN A 459 -15.35 4.97 20.66
CA GLN A 459 -14.02 5.48 20.33
C GLN A 459 -12.97 4.36 20.38
N ARG A 460 -12.97 3.55 21.44
CA ARG A 460 -12.00 2.47 21.64
C ARG A 460 -12.07 1.37 20.60
N GLU A 461 -13.22 1.08 20.00
CA GLU A 461 -13.38 -0.03 19.04
C GLU A 461 -13.55 0.43 17.59
N PHE A 462 -14.00 1.66 17.34
CA PHE A 462 -14.34 2.10 15.99
C PHE A 462 -13.59 3.37 15.52
N GLN A 463 -12.92 4.10 16.42
CA GLN A 463 -12.07 5.21 15.97
C GLN A 463 -10.85 4.68 15.21
N SER A 464 -10.63 5.20 14.01
CA SER A 464 -9.50 4.81 13.17
C SER A 464 -8.88 6.01 12.48
N PHE A 465 -7.61 5.87 12.10
CA PHE A 465 -6.92 6.87 11.30
C PHE A 465 -7.50 6.88 9.88
N LEU A 466 -7.90 8.05 9.38
CA LEU A 466 -8.52 8.24 8.05
C LEU A 466 -9.81 7.43 7.80
N GLY A 467 -10.43 6.94 8.86
CA GLY A 467 -11.61 6.09 8.78
C GLY A 467 -11.36 4.73 8.15
N ILE A 468 -10.13 4.22 8.23
CA ILE A 468 -9.73 2.89 7.75
C ILE A 468 -10.08 1.85 8.82
N GLY A 469 -11.12 1.08 8.56
CA GLY A 469 -11.56 -0.02 9.41
C GLY A 469 -12.91 -0.59 8.97
N GLY A 470 -13.30 -1.70 9.58
CA GLY A 470 -14.54 -2.42 9.30
C GLY A 470 -14.64 -2.85 7.84
N ASN A 471 -15.39 -2.06 7.08
CA ASN A 471 -15.69 -2.20 5.65
C ASN A 471 -14.69 -1.48 4.73
N ASN A 472 -13.98 -0.48 5.26
CA ASN A 472 -12.98 0.30 4.54
C ASN A 472 -11.58 -0.16 4.90
N LEU A 473 -10.98 -1.02 4.07
CA LEU A 473 -9.68 -1.63 4.35
C LEU A 473 -8.71 -1.36 3.22
N GLY A 474 -7.43 -1.13 3.53
CA GLY A 474 -6.37 -0.93 2.54
C GLY A 474 -5.93 -2.23 1.84
N GLU A 475 -6.86 -3.02 1.30
CA GLU A 475 -6.54 -4.25 0.57
C GLU A 475 -6.54 -4.04 -0.94
N VAL A 476 -5.49 -4.49 -1.60
CA VAL A 476 -5.42 -4.49 -3.07
C VAL A 476 -6.46 -5.45 -3.66
N ALA A 477 -7.05 -5.07 -4.79
CA ALA A 477 -8.26 -5.70 -5.29
C ALA A 477 -8.15 -7.22 -5.52
N GLY A 478 -6.98 -7.69 -5.98
CA GLY A 478 -6.73 -9.11 -6.20
C GLY A 478 -6.38 -9.92 -4.94
N ALA A 479 -6.28 -9.30 -3.75
CA ALA A 479 -6.03 -9.99 -2.46
C ALA A 479 -7.31 -10.14 -1.66
N ASN A 480 -8.19 -9.15 -1.77
CA ASN A 480 -9.39 -8.99 -0.97
C ASN A 480 -10.44 -10.04 -1.36
N ILE A 481 -10.48 -11.15 -0.62
CA ILE A 481 -11.48 -12.20 -0.76
C ILE A 481 -12.84 -11.70 -0.24
N ILE A 482 -13.88 -11.94 -1.04
CA ILE A 482 -15.27 -11.63 -0.73
C ILE A 482 -16.14 -12.81 -1.13
N ARG A 483 -16.07 -13.91 -0.39
CA ARG A 483 -16.82 -15.15 -0.69
C ARG A 483 -18.35 -14.93 -0.72
N TYR A 484 -18.82 -13.95 0.05
CA TYR A 484 -20.22 -13.54 0.10
C TYR A 484 -20.39 -12.14 -0.49
N PRO A 485 -21.50 -11.88 -1.21
CA PRO A 485 -21.72 -10.58 -1.83
C PRO A 485 -21.93 -9.52 -0.77
N PRO A 486 -21.14 -8.42 -0.75
CA PRO A 486 -21.48 -7.24 0.05
C PRO A 486 -22.74 -6.57 -0.52
N GLU A 487 -23.38 -5.70 0.26
CA GLU A 487 -24.49 -4.87 -0.22
C GLU A 487 -24.02 -3.85 -1.26
N TYR A 488 -22.82 -3.29 -1.06
CA TYR A 488 -22.25 -2.34 -2.00
C TYR A 488 -20.76 -2.58 -2.24
N MET A 489 -20.31 -2.11 -3.40
CA MET A 489 -18.91 -1.90 -3.75
C MET A 489 -18.78 -0.46 -4.24
N ALA A 490 -17.88 0.34 -3.66
CA ALA A 490 -17.68 1.73 -4.04
C ALA A 490 -16.24 2.00 -4.50
N LEU A 491 -16.10 2.77 -5.57
CA LEU A 491 -14.85 3.46 -5.87
C LEU A 491 -14.91 4.85 -5.29
N ILE A 492 -14.02 5.13 -4.35
CA ILE A 492 -13.78 6.48 -3.87
C ILE A 492 -12.54 6.98 -4.59
N ALA A 493 -12.75 7.89 -5.54
CA ALA A 493 -11.65 8.55 -6.22
C ALA A 493 -11.18 9.69 -5.32
N LEU A 494 -10.06 9.47 -4.65
CA LEU A 494 -9.35 10.51 -3.93
C LEU A 494 -8.30 11.08 -4.89
N GLN A 495 -8.49 12.31 -5.38
CA GLN A 495 -7.42 12.99 -6.10
C GLN A 495 -6.34 13.44 -5.11
N SER A 496 -5.08 13.12 -5.41
CA SER A 496 -3.96 13.43 -4.52
C SER A 496 -3.72 14.93 -4.39
N GLU A 497 -4.10 15.71 -5.42
CA GLU A 497 -4.15 17.18 -5.35
C GLU A 497 -4.98 17.67 -4.15
N GLU A 498 -6.09 17.00 -3.84
CA GLU A 498 -6.94 17.45 -2.73
C GLU A 498 -6.39 17.00 -1.38
N LEU A 499 -5.88 15.77 -1.29
CA LEU A 499 -5.35 15.21 -0.02
C LEU A 499 -4.03 15.85 0.35
N PHE A 500 -3.17 16.01 -0.63
CA PHE A 500 -1.78 16.31 -0.39
C PHE A 500 -1.36 17.61 -1.04
N TYR A 501 -2.24 18.41 -1.66
CA TYR A 501 -1.88 19.62 -2.44
C TYR A 501 -0.62 19.40 -3.29
N ILE A 502 -0.35 18.14 -3.61
CA ILE A 502 0.66 17.73 -4.53
C ILE A 502 -0.12 17.92 -5.79
N ASP A 503 0.15 19.01 -6.50
CA ASP A 503 -0.19 19.08 -7.91
C ASP A 503 0.21 17.72 -8.44
N ASP A 504 -0.80 16.94 -8.83
CA ASP A 504 -0.64 15.56 -9.23
C ASP A 504 0.36 15.53 -10.40
N ILE A 505 0.42 14.45 -11.16
CA ILE A 505 0.74 14.70 -12.57
C ILE A 505 -0.50 15.40 -13.13
N ILE A 506 -0.76 16.65 -12.70
CA ILE A 506 -1.54 17.59 -13.46
C ILE A 506 -0.66 17.76 -14.68
N LEU A 507 -0.97 16.93 -15.68
CA LEU A 507 -1.18 17.42 -17.00
C LEU A 507 -2.07 18.65 -16.81
N ASN A 508 -1.47 19.79 -16.47
CA ASN A 508 -2.12 21.10 -16.51
C ASN A 508 -2.85 21.15 -17.86
N GLU A 509 -3.85 22.02 -18.07
CA GLU A 509 -4.33 22.25 -19.45
C GLU A 509 -3.13 22.45 -20.43
N ASP A 510 -2.02 22.95 -19.87
CA ASP A 510 -0.73 23.21 -20.48
C ASP A 510 0.31 22.05 -20.39
N LYS A 511 0.11 21.06 -19.52
CA LYS A 511 0.98 19.88 -19.28
C LYS A 511 2.42 20.22 -18.86
N VAL A 512 2.58 21.19 -17.97
CA VAL A 512 3.88 21.76 -17.58
C VAL A 512 4.04 21.75 -16.05
N VAL A 513 5.18 21.26 -15.54
CA VAL A 513 5.56 21.30 -14.12
C VAL A 513 6.87 22.05 -13.94
N GLU A 514 6.94 23.02 -13.02
CA GLU A 514 8.19 23.68 -12.66
C GLU A 514 8.96 22.86 -11.62
N VAL A 515 10.27 22.68 -11.85
CA VAL A 515 11.18 21.98 -10.94
C VAL A 515 12.41 22.82 -10.63
N ARG A 516 12.97 22.62 -9.44
CA ARG A 516 14.23 23.24 -9.01
C ARG A 516 15.41 22.39 -9.46
N LEU A 517 16.45 23.05 -9.97
CA LEU A 517 17.71 22.41 -10.34
C LEU A 517 18.66 22.39 -9.11
N ALA A 518 18.73 21.26 -8.40
CA ALA A 518 19.76 21.05 -7.37
C ALA A 518 21.08 20.59 -8.02
N GLU A 519 22.18 20.43 -7.29
CA GLU A 519 23.47 20.01 -7.88
C GLU A 519 23.39 18.61 -8.52
N ASN A 520 22.68 17.66 -7.88
CA ASN A 520 22.67 16.25 -8.27
C ASN A 520 21.29 15.70 -8.65
N GLU A 521 20.22 16.47 -8.47
CA GLU A 521 18.83 16.03 -8.66
C GLU A 521 17.93 17.19 -9.09
N LEU A 522 16.68 16.88 -9.44
CA LEU A 522 15.61 17.85 -9.57
C LEU A 522 14.69 17.72 -8.36
N GLN A 523 14.17 18.84 -7.87
CA GLN A 523 13.26 18.88 -6.73
C GLN A 523 11.94 19.54 -7.13
N ARG A 524 10.81 19.01 -6.63
CA ARG A 524 9.48 19.59 -6.90
C ARG A 524 9.21 20.82 -6.06
N TYR A 525 8.48 21.79 -6.61
CA TYR A 525 8.29 23.11 -6.01
C TYR A 525 7.20 23.18 -4.91
N GLY A 526 6.30 22.20 -4.77
CA GLY A 526 5.16 22.34 -3.85
C GLY A 526 4.48 21.04 -3.46
N MET A 527 5.16 20.17 -2.73
CA MET A 527 4.45 19.14 -1.97
C MET A 527 4.08 19.75 -0.60
N ASP A 528 3.01 20.55 -0.59
CA ASP A 528 2.52 21.30 0.58
C ASP A 528 1.17 20.72 1.03
N GLY A 529 1.10 19.44 1.39
CA GLY A 529 -0.18 18.76 1.59
C GLY A 529 -0.93 19.05 2.87
N VAL A 530 -2.27 18.91 2.82
CA VAL A 530 -3.13 18.93 4.03
C VAL A 530 -2.61 17.92 5.07
N TYR A 531 -1.98 16.85 4.59
CA TYR A 531 -1.37 15.79 5.38
C TYR A 531 0.14 15.61 5.16
N ASP A 532 0.79 16.40 4.28
CA ASP A 532 2.25 16.39 4.08
C ASP A 532 2.88 17.63 4.75
N PHE A 533 3.08 17.47 6.06
CA PHE A 533 4.32 17.72 6.79
C PHE A 533 5.30 18.77 6.24
N ASP A 534 4.99 20.03 6.56
CA ASP A 534 5.81 21.24 6.43
C ASP A 534 6.19 21.70 5.02
N LYS A 535 6.17 23.03 4.86
CA LYS A 535 6.92 23.71 3.81
C LYS A 535 8.35 23.18 3.80
N PHE A 536 8.87 22.88 2.61
CA PHE A 536 10.29 22.59 2.42
C PHE A 536 11.12 23.58 3.26
N PRO A 537 12.06 23.13 4.13
CA PRO A 537 12.71 24.02 5.07
C PRO A 537 13.33 25.21 4.34
N GLU A 538 12.75 26.39 4.50
CA GLU A 538 13.38 27.67 4.15
C GLU A 538 14.36 28.00 5.29
N GLY A 539 15.47 27.25 5.34
CA GLY A 539 16.47 27.36 6.40
C GLY A 539 17.82 27.86 5.90
N GLU A 540 18.54 28.61 6.74
CA GLU A 540 19.93 28.99 6.48
C GLU A 540 20.79 27.73 6.26
N GLY A 541 21.38 27.58 5.07
CA GLY A 541 22.27 26.47 4.72
C GLY A 541 21.74 25.53 3.64
N ILE A 542 20.46 25.62 3.28
CA ILE A 542 19.95 25.07 2.03
C ILE A 542 20.27 26.12 0.97
N GLU A 543 21.13 25.78 -0.01
CA GLU A 543 21.44 26.70 -1.10
C GLU A 543 20.13 27.20 -1.71
N VAL A 544 19.99 28.52 -1.77
CA VAL A 544 18.91 29.17 -2.51
C VAL A 544 19.06 28.72 -3.95
N VAL A 545 18.29 27.71 -4.36
CA VAL A 545 18.27 27.25 -5.73
C VAL A 545 17.74 28.42 -6.57
N THR A 546 18.61 29.00 -7.39
CA THR A 546 18.29 30.20 -8.20
C THR A 546 17.80 29.86 -9.60
N GLU A 547 17.87 28.59 -10.01
CA GLU A 547 17.54 28.14 -11.37
C GLU A 547 16.36 27.16 -11.34
N THR A 548 15.37 27.40 -12.20
CA THR A 548 14.22 26.53 -12.39
C THR A 548 14.22 25.97 -13.81
N ALA A 549 13.70 24.75 -13.94
CA ALA A 549 13.46 24.11 -15.22
C ALA A 549 11.98 23.70 -15.31
N THR A 550 11.59 23.32 -16.51
CA THR A 550 10.22 23.00 -16.86
C THR A 550 10.14 21.57 -17.36
N LEU A 551 9.31 20.73 -16.75
CA LEU A 551 8.99 19.40 -17.24
C LEU A 551 7.69 19.47 -18.04
N ARG A 552 7.66 18.84 -19.21
CA ARG A 552 6.46 18.69 -20.05
C ARG A 552 6.54 17.43 -20.91
N PRO A 553 5.41 16.85 -21.33
CA PRO A 553 5.44 15.77 -22.29
C PRO A 553 5.97 16.30 -23.63
N LEU A 554 6.82 15.50 -24.28
CA LEU A 554 7.32 15.82 -25.61
C LEU A 554 6.79 14.79 -26.60
N GLU A 555 6.45 15.25 -27.80
CA GLU A 555 6.04 14.34 -28.86
C GLU A 555 7.25 13.59 -29.41
N MET A 556 7.16 12.26 -29.47
CA MET A 556 8.15 11.45 -30.15
C MET A 556 8.11 11.71 -31.67
N ALA A 557 9.27 11.66 -32.32
CA ALA A 557 9.32 11.78 -33.77
C ALA A 557 8.70 10.55 -34.44
N THR A 558 7.88 10.80 -35.45
CA THR A 558 7.34 9.78 -36.36
C THR A 558 7.93 9.98 -37.75
N THR A 559 7.62 9.06 -38.67
CA THR A 559 7.97 9.26 -40.09
C THR A 559 7.36 10.52 -40.68
N GLU A 560 6.26 11.01 -40.12
CA GLU A 560 5.53 12.22 -40.52
C GLU A 560 5.99 13.48 -39.77
N SER A 561 6.41 13.34 -38.50
CA SER A 561 6.81 14.44 -37.61
C SER A 561 8.32 14.55 -37.35
N LYS A 562 9.16 13.88 -38.15
CA LYS A 562 10.62 13.85 -37.94
C LYS A 562 11.26 15.24 -37.90
N ILE A 563 12.21 15.42 -36.99
CA ILE A 563 13.00 16.64 -36.87
C ILE A 563 14.29 16.51 -37.69
N GLY A 564 14.45 17.40 -38.68
CA GLY A 564 15.64 17.44 -39.52
C GLY A 564 15.86 16.18 -40.37
N ASN A 565 17.10 15.68 -40.39
CA ASN A 565 17.50 14.49 -41.15
C ASN A 565 17.72 13.26 -40.24
N ALA A 566 17.26 13.31 -38.99
CA ALA A 566 17.35 12.19 -38.08
C ALA A 566 16.57 10.99 -38.63
N PRO A 567 17.18 9.79 -38.69
CA PRO A 567 16.42 8.58 -38.99
C PRO A 567 15.48 8.27 -37.83
N ILE A 568 14.26 7.86 -38.15
CA ILE A 568 13.37 7.23 -37.18
C ILE A 568 13.87 5.81 -36.96
N VAL A 569 14.13 5.45 -35.71
CA VAL A 569 14.63 4.15 -35.29
C VAL A 569 13.50 3.34 -34.66
N ASP A 570 13.48 2.05 -34.96
CA ASP A 570 12.51 1.09 -34.43
C ASP A 570 13.25 -0.02 -33.65
N GLU A 571 12.49 -1.01 -33.18
CA GLU A 571 13.03 -2.15 -32.43
C GLU A 571 14.15 -2.92 -33.16
N THR A 572 14.27 -2.81 -34.49
CA THR A 572 15.28 -3.50 -35.29
C THR A 572 16.64 -2.81 -35.27
N HIS A 573 16.73 -1.58 -34.76
CA HIS A 573 17.98 -0.81 -34.81
C HIS A 573 19.07 -1.40 -33.89
N PHE A 574 18.71 -1.93 -32.71
CA PHE A 574 19.67 -2.54 -31.75
C PHE A 574 19.17 -3.82 -31.05
N GLY A 575 18.00 -4.36 -31.41
CA GLY A 575 17.45 -5.57 -30.78
C GLY A 575 16.92 -5.36 -29.34
N TRP A 576 17.14 -4.19 -28.75
CA TRP A 576 16.44 -3.72 -27.56
C TRP A 576 16.36 -2.18 -27.49
N LYS A 577 15.38 -1.72 -26.72
CA LYS A 577 14.76 -0.39 -26.65
C LYS A 577 15.63 0.59 -25.85
N ILE A 578 16.83 0.90 -26.34
CA ILE A 578 17.80 1.79 -25.67
C ILE A 578 17.24 3.21 -25.63
N ALA A 579 16.93 3.71 -24.43
CA ALA A 579 16.49 5.09 -24.20
C ALA A 579 17.66 6.06 -23.93
N ASP A 580 18.82 5.54 -23.52
CA ASP A 580 20.00 6.34 -23.25
C ASP A 580 20.81 6.61 -24.53
N CYS A 581 20.70 7.85 -25.06
CA CYS A 581 21.43 8.29 -26.23
C CYS A 581 22.96 8.25 -26.04
N SER A 582 23.49 8.05 -24.83
CA SER A 582 24.93 7.85 -24.56
C SER A 582 25.55 6.65 -25.25
N GLN A 583 24.71 5.69 -25.61
CA GLN A 583 25.15 4.54 -26.38
C GLN A 583 25.41 4.91 -27.85
N CYS A 584 24.90 6.05 -28.32
CA CYS A 584 24.98 6.50 -29.72
C CYS A 584 25.74 7.82 -29.92
N HIS A 585 25.69 8.72 -28.93
CA HIS A 585 26.28 10.05 -28.94
C HIS A 585 27.46 10.18 -27.96
N ASN A 586 28.35 11.12 -28.23
CA ASN A 586 29.52 11.42 -27.41
C ASN A 586 29.93 12.88 -27.56
N ASP A 587 30.77 13.36 -26.63
CA ASP A 587 31.22 14.75 -26.61
C ASP A 587 32.16 15.09 -27.78
N GLU A 588 32.90 14.10 -28.26
CA GLU A 588 33.87 14.24 -29.35
C GLU A 588 33.37 13.61 -30.64
N LYS A 589 33.40 14.37 -31.75
CA LYS A 589 33.04 13.87 -33.08
C LYS A 589 33.86 12.62 -33.47
N ASN A 590 33.29 11.43 -33.25
CA ASN A 590 33.93 10.14 -33.51
C ASN A 590 33.24 9.39 -34.65
N SER A 591 34.02 8.86 -35.60
CA SER A 591 33.54 8.15 -36.79
C SER A 591 33.07 6.70 -36.56
N LEU A 592 33.18 6.17 -35.33
CA LEU A 592 32.84 4.78 -35.00
C LEU A 592 31.57 4.64 -34.13
N GLY A 593 31.00 5.75 -33.64
CA GLY A 593 29.61 5.85 -33.18
C GLY A 593 28.85 6.76 -34.15
N HIS A 594 27.56 7.04 -33.94
CA HIS A 594 26.79 7.99 -34.77
C HIS A 594 27.23 9.47 -34.57
N GLY A 595 28.53 9.69 -34.30
CA GLY A 595 29.19 10.91 -33.84
C GLY A 595 29.32 12.00 -34.91
N GLY A 596 28.20 12.65 -35.18
CA GLY A 596 28.16 13.89 -35.98
C GLY A 596 27.65 15.12 -35.23
N GLN A 597 27.00 14.97 -34.09
CA GLN A 597 26.25 16.03 -33.42
C GLN A 597 26.48 16.00 -31.91
N SER A 598 26.61 17.19 -31.30
CA SER A 598 26.56 17.36 -29.85
C SER A 598 25.22 16.83 -29.31
N TRP A 599 25.24 16.38 -28.06
CA TRP A 599 24.05 15.96 -27.34
C TRP A 599 22.93 17.00 -27.41
N PRO A 600 21.68 16.59 -27.65
CA PRO A 600 20.58 17.50 -27.54
C PRO A 600 20.32 17.74 -26.04
N THR A 601 20.57 18.97 -25.58
CA THR A 601 20.11 19.46 -24.28
C THR A 601 18.79 20.19 -24.49
N ASN A 602 17.82 19.94 -23.63
CA ASN A 602 16.54 20.64 -23.66
C ASN A 602 16.65 22.03 -23.02
N THR A 603 17.48 22.89 -23.60
CA THR A 603 17.73 24.26 -23.09
C THR A 603 16.49 25.14 -23.14
N THR A 604 15.52 24.81 -24.01
CA THR A 604 14.23 25.52 -24.12
C THR A 604 13.46 25.43 -22.81
N ASP A 605 13.55 24.28 -22.14
CA ASP A 605 12.84 24.00 -20.89
C ASP A 605 13.74 24.24 -19.66
N GLY A 606 14.83 25.02 -19.82
CA GLY A 606 15.69 25.46 -18.71
C GLY A 606 16.79 24.48 -18.30
N PHE A 607 16.95 23.36 -18.99
CA PHE A 607 18.02 22.40 -18.67
C PHE A 607 19.39 22.79 -19.25
N ASP A 608 20.45 22.49 -18.51
CA ASP A 608 21.85 22.69 -18.93
C ASP A 608 22.65 21.38 -19.07
N ASN A 609 22.11 20.26 -18.58
CA ASN A 609 22.68 18.92 -18.72
C ASN A 609 22.10 18.16 -19.93
N ILE A 610 22.53 16.94 -20.18
CA ILE A 610 21.97 16.08 -21.24
C ILE A 610 20.75 15.34 -20.70
N GLN A 611 19.67 15.29 -21.49
CA GLN A 611 18.44 14.54 -21.18
C GLN A 611 18.25 13.44 -22.22
N PRO A 612 18.63 12.19 -21.94
CA PRO A 612 18.57 11.17 -22.97
C PRO A 612 17.13 10.85 -23.44
N TYR A 613 16.09 11.01 -22.63
CA TYR A 613 14.72 10.88 -23.14
C TYR A 613 14.40 11.84 -24.31
N TYR A 614 15.11 12.97 -24.39
CA TYR A 614 14.90 13.98 -25.43
C TYR A 614 15.25 13.47 -26.83
N CYS A 615 16.08 12.42 -26.99
CA CYS A 615 16.34 11.88 -28.33
C CYS A 615 15.12 11.22 -28.98
N ALA A 616 14.09 10.83 -28.21
CA ALA A 616 12.84 10.33 -28.78
C ALA A 616 12.12 11.38 -29.64
N THR A 617 12.30 12.67 -29.34
CA THR A 617 11.76 13.78 -30.15
C THR A 617 12.41 13.91 -31.53
N CYS A 618 13.56 13.28 -31.74
CA CYS A 618 14.29 13.31 -33.01
C CYS A 618 14.24 11.98 -33.75
N HIS A 619 14.31 10.87 -33.00
CA HIS A 619 14.51 9.53 -33.53
C HIS A 619 13.30 8.60 -33.34
N GLY A 620 12.26 9.05 -32.67
CA GLY A 620 11.16 8.19 -32.23
C GLY A 620 11.56 7.36 -31.02
N ASN A 621 10.67 6.49 -30.56
CA ASN A 621 10.84 5.80 -29.30
C ASN A 621 11.78 4.58 -29.31
N ASN A 622 12.44 4.29 -30.43
CA ASN A 622 13.36 3.16 -30.56
C ASN A 622 12.71 1.81 -30.17
N GLY A 623 11.41 1.67 -30.47
CA GLY A 623 10.64 0.48 -30.16
C GLY A 623 10.27 0.33 -28.69
N ALA A 624 10.44 1.35 -27.83
CA ALA A 624 9.88 1.39 -26.47
C ALA A 624 8.46 0.77 -26.46
N PRO A 625 8.12 -0.15 -25.52
CA PRO A 625 6.74 -0.61 -25.47
C PRO A 625 5.85 0.60 -25.20
N GLU A 626 4.61 0.53 -25.64
CA GLU A 626 3.60 1.47 -25.16
C GLU A 626 3.62 1.47 -23.63
N ALA A 627 3.49 2.65 -23.02
CA ALA A 627 3.32 2.73 -21.58
C ALA A 627 2.10 1.89 -21.22
N HIS A 628 2.11 1.30 -20.02
CA HIS A 628 0.84 0.96 -19.39
C HIS A 628 0.03 2.27 -19.31
N ASN A 629 -1.23 2.32 -19.75
CA ASN A 629 -1.99 3.54 -20.11
C ASN A 629 -2.26 4.52 -18.93
N ARG A 630 -1.23 5.00 -18.22
CA ARG A 630 -1.37 5.78 -17.00
C ARG A 630 -0.33 6.88 -16.79
N SER A 631 -0.78 7.87 -16.01
CA SER A 631 0.01 8.78 -15.17
C SER A 631 0.71 8.09 -13.98
N ALA A 632 0.74 6.75 -13.88
CA ALA A 632 1.38 6.09 -12.76
C ALA A 632 2.90 6.40 -12.70
N ARG A 633 3.42 6.63 -11.50
CA ARG A 633 4.86 6.81 -11.23
C ARG A 633 5.62 5.58 -11.68
N CYS A 634 6.44 5.68 -12.74
CA CYS A 634 7.12 4.51 -13.29
C CYS A 634 8.05 3.88 -12.24
N PHE A 635 8.68 4.71 -11.42
CA PHE A 635 9.60 4.28 -10.37
C PHE A 635 8.96 3.38 -9.31
N TRP A 636 7.63 3.38 -9.14
CA TRP A 636 6.99 2.49 -8.16
C TRP A 636 7.19 1.02 -8.49
N CYS A 637 6.99 0.66 -9.76
CA CYS A 637 7.14 -0.72 -10.23
C CYS A 637 8.54 -0.96 -10.82
N HIS A 638 9.14 0.06 -11.41
CA HIS A 638 10.41 -0.05 -12.11
C HIS A 638 11.63 0.30 -11.22
N ASN A 639 11.80 -0.45 -10.15
CA ASN A 639 12.77 -0.16 -9.10
C ASN A 639 13.76 -1.33 -8.88
N THR A 640 14.85 -1.08 -8.14
CA THR A 640 15.91 -2.07 -7.90
C THR A 640 15.51 -3.29 -7.07
N TYR A 641 14.37 -3.31 -6.37
CA TYR A 641 13.87 -4.51 -5.70
C TYR A 641 13.29 -5.55 -6.67
N ASN A 642 13.12 -5.21 -7.96
CA ASN A 642 12.54 -6.08 -9.00
C ASN A 642 13.60 -6.55 -10.02
N ASP A 643 14.78 -6.98 -9.55
CA ASP A 643 16.01 -7.23 -10.32
C ASP A 643 16.01 -8.48 -11.22
N ASP A 644 15.07 -9.40 -11.04
CA ASP A 644 15.11 -10.77 -11.56
C ASP A 644 14.29 -11.04 -12.83
N GLY A 645 13.58 -10.05 -13.42
CA GLY A 645 12.58 -10.41 -14.45
C GLY A 645 12.16 -9.36 -15.49
N GLY A 646 12.77 -8.18 -15.55
CA GLY A 646 12.48 -7.20 -16.61
C GLY A 646 11.62 -6.00 -16.23
N MET A 647 11.43 -5.74 -14.93
CA MET A 647 10.84 -4.48 -14.47
C MET A 647 11.88 -3.39 -14.18
N LEU A 648 13.18 -3.68 -14.08
CA LEU A 648 14.15 -2.59 -14.00
C LEU A 648 14.24 -1.83 -15.34
N MET A 649 14.12 -0.50 -15.29
CA MET A 649 14.33 0.41 -16.43
C MET A 649 15.80 0.44 -16.84
N LYS A 650 16.35 -0.62 -17.43
CA LYS A 650 17.75 -0.62 -17.93
C LYS A 650 17.89 0.45 -19.03
N ASN A 651 19.05 1.11 -19.09
CA ASN A 651 19.35 2.19 -20.05
C ASN A 651 18.49 3.47 -19.90
N HIS A 652 18.09 3.82 -18.67
CA HIS A 652 17.37 5.06 -18.34
C HIS A 652 18.24 6.00 -17.49
N GLY A 653 19.54 6.08 -17.80
CA GLY A 653 20.48 6.95 -17.10
C GLY A 653 20.55 6.70 -15.59
N ASP A 654 20.57 7.77 -14.81
CA ASP A 654 20.56 7.73 -13.34
C ASP A 654 19.22 7.27 -12.74
N ALA A 655 18.11 7.31 -13.50
CA ALA A 655 16.85 6.74 -13.03
C ALA A 655 16.91 5.21 -12.83
N SER A 656 17.85 4.54 -13.51
CA SER A 656 18.12 3.11 -13.34
C SER A 656 18.96 2.76 -12.12
N LEU A 657 19.55 3.76 -11.45
CA LEU A 657 20.51 3.57 -10.37
C LEU A 657 19.83 3.69 -9.00
N ALA A 658 20.31 2.91 -8.04
CA ALA A 658 19.94 3.11 -6.65
C ALA A 658 20.61 4.38 -6.10
N LYS A 659 19.85 5.18 -5.35
CA LYS A 659 20.31 6.42 -4.72
C LYS A 659 20.57 6.17 -3.25
N PHE A 660 21.79 6.49 -2.80
CA PHE A 660 22.09 6.53 -1.37
C PHE A 660 21.60 7.85 -0.78
N VAL A 661 20.89 7.78 0.36
CA VAL A 661 20.49 8.94 1.14
C VAL A 661 20.87 8.67 2.60
N PRO A 662 21.86 9.42 3.13
CA PRO A 662 22.21 9.36 4.55
C PRO A 662 21.01 9.65 5.45
N ALA A 663 20.98 9.05 6.63
CA ALA A 663 19.89 9.26 7.60
C ALA A 663 19.63 10.75 7.89
N GLU A 664 20.68 11.57 7.99
CA GLU A 664 20.61 13.00 8.26
C GLU A 664 20.15 13.85 7.06
N GLU A 665 20.17 13.31 5.85
CA GLU A 665 19.70 13.98 4.63
C GLU A 665 18.31 13.47 4.21
N ASN A 666 17.82 12.40 4.85
CA ASN A 666 16.52 11.84 4.55
C ASN A 666 15.43 12.85 4.88
N VAL A 667 14.74 13.31 3.84
CA VAL A 667 13.66 14.28 3.94
C VAL A 667 12.58 13.83 4.90
N SER A 668 12.24 12.54 4.99
CA SER A 668 11.26 12.04 5.97
C SER A 668 11.76 12.07 7.42
N ASN A 669 13.08 12.04 7.64
CA ASN A 669 13.66 12.26 8.97
C ASN A 669 13.74 13.75 9.33
N LEU A 670 13.88 14.62 8.32
CA LEU A 670 14.02 16.07 8.47
C LEU A 670 12.65 16.77 8.58
N ARG A 671 11.70 16.37 7.74
CA ARG A 671 10.29 16.79 7.76
C ARG A 671 9.60 16.00 8.85
N THR A 672 9.63 16.58 10.03
CA THR A 672 9.43 15.87 11.29
C THR A 672 7.95 15.65 11.63
N ALA A 673 7.04 15.94 10.72
CA ALA A 673 5.61 15.78 10.97
C ALA A 673 5.08 14.38 10.60
N SER A 674 5.90 13.48 10.04
CA SER A 674 5.49 12.08 9.86
C SER A 674 5.48 11.30 11.18
N THR A 675 4.31 11.31 11.83
CA THR A 675 3.72 10.13 12.48
C THR A 675 4.49 9.43 13.59
N HIS A 676 5.52 10.05 14.16
CA HIS A 676 6.42 9.39 15.12
C HIS A 676 6.00 9.67 16.58
N PRO A 677 5.31 8.76 17.28
CA PRO A 677 5.26 8.79 18.74
C PRO A 677 6.68 8.61 19.28
N GLN A 678 7.27 9.60 19.97
CA GLN A 678 8.44 9.31 20.81
C GLN A 678 7.90 8.62 22.06
N TYR A 679 8.19 7.32 22.18
CA TYR A 679 7.95 6.61 23.42
C TYR A 679 8.91 7.10 24.49
N THR A 680 8.39 7.24 25.71
CA THR A 680 9.19 7.60 26.88
C THR A 680 10.14 6.49 27.31
N ASP A 681 9.92 5.25 26.85
CA ASP A 681 10.78 4.09 27.11
C ASP A 681 11.50 3.61 25.83
N ARG A 682 12.76 4.05 25.68
CA ARG A 682 13.62 3.80 24.51
C ARG A 682 13.98 2.32 24.29
N ASP A 683 13.75 1.46 25.28
CA ASP A 683 14.19 0.06 25.24
C ASP A 683 13.09 -0.92 24.77
N THR A 684 11.86 -0.45 24.54
CA THR A 684 10.78 -1.29 23.99
C THR A 684 10.98 -1.56 22.49
N LYS A 685 10.57 -2.74 22.00
CA LYS A 685 10.56 -3.02 20.54
C LYS A 685 9.73 -1.99 19.77
N LEU A 686 8.66 -1.48 20.38
CA LEU A 686 7.82 -0.42 19.82
C LEU A 686 8.62 0.88 19.64
N ALA A 687 9.47 1.26 20.61
CA ALA A 687 10.42 2.36 20.46
C ALA A 687 11.51 2.12 19.40
N GLN A 688 11.84 0.86 19.13
CA GLN A 688 12.75 0.49 18.04
C GLN A 688 12.07 0.52 16.66
N GLN A 689 10.75 0.33 16.59
CA GLN A 689 9.96 0.48 15.36
C GLN A 689 9.81 1.95 14.97
N THR A 690 9.81 2.86 15.95
CA THR A 690 9.90 4.32 15.75
C THR A 690 11.34 4.79 15.80
N LYS A 691 12.21 4.22 14.95
CA LYS A 691 13.50 4.84 14.68
C LYS A 691 13.34 5.70 13.42
N LEU A 692 13.98 6.86 13.43
CA LEU A 692 14.30 7.56 12.19
C LEU A 692 14.89 6.56 11.20
N TYR A 693 14.59 6.75 9.92
CA TYR A 693 15.22 5.97 8.87
C TYR A 693 16.74 6.02 9.05
N GLU A 694 17.38 4.87 9.00
CA GLU A 694 18.84 4.80 8.97
C GLU A 694 19.34 5.25 7.59
N ASP A 695 20.63 5.04 7.30
CA ASP A 695 21.14 5.24 5.94
C ASP A 695 20.37 4.34 4.96
N MET A 696 19.79 4.94 3.92
CA MET A 696 18.92 4.21 2.99
C MET A 696 19.48 4.19 1.57
N TRP A 697 19.17 3.11 0.87
CA TRP A 697 19.33 3.01 -0.57
C TRP A 697 17.95 3.04 -1.21
N PHE A 698 17.57 4.19 -1.74
CA PHE A 698 16.38 4.28 -2.57
C PHE A 698 16.61 3.55 -3.87
N SER A 699 15.56 2.89 -4.33
CA SER A 699 15.59 1.99 -5.46
C SER A 699 15.59 2.71 -6.83
N SER A 700 15.49 4.04 -6.86
CA SER A 700 15.62 4.90 -8.04
C SER A 700 15.95 6.34 -7.65
N HIS A 701 16.55 7.10 -8.58
CA HIS A 701 16.66 8.57 -8.51
C HIS A 701 15.33 9.31 -8.72
N ASN A 702 14.28 8.61 -9.16
CA ASN A 702 12.93 9.14 -9.26
C ASN A 702 12.10 8.71 -8.03
N SER A 703 11.60 9.70 -7.31
CA SER A 703 10.62 9.62 -6.24
C SER A 703 9.72 10.86 -6.29
N ASP A 704 8.74 10.97 -5.40
CA ASP A 704 7.92 12.18 -5.34
C ASP A 704 8.72 13.41 -4.82
N TYR A 705 9.78 13.20 -4.05
CA TYR A 705 10.62 14.26 -3.48
C TYR A 705 11.80 14.67 -4.39
N SER A 706 12.34 13.72 -5.15
CA SER A 706 13.57 13.87 -5.93
C SER A 706 13.36 13.21 -7.29
N LEU A 707 13.65 13.92 -8.38
CA LEU A 707 13.62 13.37 -9.73
C LEU A 707 15.03 13.29 -10.32
N SER A 708 15.22 12.31 -11.20
CA SER A 708 16.41 12.17 -12.03
C SER A 708 16.59 13.41 -12.91
N LYS A 709 17.83 13.90 -13.00
CA LYS A 709 18.19 15.01 -13.90
C LYS A 709 18.18 14.62 -15.37
N THR A 710 18.36 13.33 -15.66
CA THR A 710 18.50 12.84 -17.04
C THR A 710 17.22 12.18 -17.56
N PHE A 711 16.38 11.63 -16.66
CA PHE A 711 15.11 10.96 -16.91
C PHE A 711 14.06 11.29 -15.84
N PRO A 712 13.59 12.55 -15.76
CA PRO A 712 12.59 12.95 -14.78
C PRO A 712 11.21 12.28 -15.01
N ASP A 713 10.76 11.49 -14.04
CA ASP A 713 9.43 10.87 -14.04
C ASP A 713 8.31 11.91 -13.79
N PRO A 714 7.12 11.77 -14.43
CA PRO A 714 6.75 10.75 -15.43
C PRO A 714 6.97 11.18 -16.89
N TYR A 715 7.24 12.47 -17.13
CA TYR A 715 7.19 13.06 -18.46
C TYR A 715 8.27 12.53 -19.40
N ALA A 716 9.46 12.23 -18.86
CA ALA A 716 10.50 11.56 -19.62
C ALA A 716 10.07 10.16 -20.07
N CYS A 717 9.35 9.44 -19.21
CA CYS A 717 8.89 8.08 -19.48
C CYS A 717 7.86 8.07 -20.62
N GLY A 718 6.76 8.80 -20.53
CA GLY A 718 5.78 8.75 -21.62
C GLY A 718 6.12 9.57 -22.86
N THR A 719 7.19 10.37 -22.85
CA THR A 719 7.80 10.84 -24.12
C THR A 719 8.29 9.64 -24.97
N CYS A 720 8.91 8.64 -24.34
CA CYS A 720 9.38 7.44 -25.02
C CYS A 720 8.28 6.39 -25.15
N HIS A 721 7.52 6.15 -24.10
CA HIS A 721 6.52 5.08 -24.05
C HIS A 721 5.16 5.48 -24.63
N GLY A 722 4.95 6.77 -24.91
CA GLY A 722 3.67 7.31 -25.34
C GLY A 722 2.72 7.52 -24.17
N PHE A 723 1.96 8.62 -24.22
CA PHE A 723 0.81 8.89 -23.36
C PHE A 723 -0.44 9.16 -24.22
N GLN A 724 -0.50 8.63 -25.44
CA GLN A 724 -1.47 9.13 -26.43
C GLN A 724 -2.92 8.92 -25.97
N ARG A 725 -3.21 7.84 -25.24
CA ARG A 725 -4.56 7.60 -24.69
C ARG A 725 -4.92 8.53 -23.54
N GLU A 726 -3.95 8.92 -22.71
CA GLU A 726 -4.14 9.91 -21.64
C GLU A 726 -4.15 11.34 -22.18
N ILE A 727 -3.50 11.58 -23.31
CA ILE A 727 -3.43 12.89 -23.99
C ILE A 727 -4.73 13.18 -24.78
N ASP A 728 -5.36 12.16 -25.35
CA ASP A 728 -6.53 12.28 -26.24
C ASP A 728 -7.88 12.31 -25.49
N LYS A 729 -7.91 12.02 -24.18
CA LYS A 729 -9.07 12.13 -23.29
C LYS A 729 -9.01 13.44 -22.51
#